data_AF-A0A956MBR9-F1
#
_entry.id   AF-A0A956MBR9-F1
#
_cell.length_a   1.000
_cell.length_b   1.000
_cell.length_c   1.000
_cell.angle_alpha   90.00
_cell.angle_beta   90.00
_cell.angle_gamma   90.00
#
_symmetry.space_group_name_H-M   'P 1'
#
loop_
_entity.id
_entity.type
_entity.pdbx_description
1 polymer ?
#
loop_
_entity_poly.entity_id
_entity_poly.type
_entity_poly.pdbx_seq_one_letter_code
_entity_poly.pdbx_strand_id
1 'polypeptide(L)'
;TTKFGYIWHTTGSGKTLTSFKTAQILTHYPKVFKVVFVVDRKDLDYQTTKEFNSFSKGSIDGTNNTHMLVKQLTGDNKLIVTTIQKLNNAISKSRYLVKMEALKDKRIVFIFDECHRSQFGKTHKDIKNFFTKCQMFGFTGTPIFEKNAGTNEFGKRTTSMLFGDKLHQYVITDAIRDENVLKFSVEYISTFKKKNNILDIDVEAIDEAEVMNAPKRLNNVVDYIIENHKRKTHNREFTGIFAVSSVDNLIKYYKLFQQKKEEKQHDLRIATIFSYNTNETDKDTLGFTTADFDEVDLNVVAEPQSEYDNQHTRDELEGYIQLYNKQYSTNFTTKDSQSFYNYYNDIARRVKHKQIDILLVVNMFLTGFDSKTLNTLYVDKNLQYHGLIQAYSRTNRILNEVKSQGNIVCFRNLKTATDDAISLFSNINAKDEIIMQPYEEYVGKFNEAFISLLQVAPSVNSVNDLEDEEKELEFIKAFRELMRLKNVLNTFTEFTFDDLSMNEQTFEDYKSKYLDLYDMAKSHHQKEKVSILNDIDFELELIHRDEINVAYILKLLAKLKDATEEEQEKQHKEILELLAGDTQLRSKRELIDKFIQENLPHIDDSDDIPDEFYSFWDQERQSAIKLLSKEENLDSEKIQQLIGNFLFTEKVPLRDDVIGAMNQKPSLKERGRTAERIISKMLTFIDTFISGVSGK
;
A
#
# COMPACT_ATOMS: atom_id res chain seq x y z
N THR A 1 32.54 -21.05 -12.92
CA THR A 1 33.08 -19.74 -12.51
C THR A 1 33.16 -19.66 -11.00
N THR A 2 34.14 -18.92 -10.46
CA THR A 2 34.25 -18.51 -9.04
C THR A 2 34.04 -17.00 -8.85
N LYS A 3 33.64 -16.31 -9.91
CA LYS A 3 33.36 -14.88 -9.88
C LYS A 3 32.15 -14.57 -9.00
N PHE A 4 32.21 -13.41 -8.38
CA PHE A 4 31.07 -12.76 -7.74
C PHE A 4 30.25 -12.02 -8.81
N GLY A 5 29.05 -11.57 -8.45
CA GLY A 5 28.33 -10.62 -9.29
C GLY A 5 27.15 -10.01 -8.56
N TYR A 6 26.55 -8.98 -9.15
CA TYR A 6 25.30 -8.42 -8.63
C TYR A 6 24.24 -8.27 -9.72
N ILE A 7 22.98 -8.31 -9.27
CA ILE A 7 21.79 -8.12 -10.09
C ILE A 7 21.15 -6.82 -9.62
N TRP A 8 20.93 -5.91 -10.57
CA TRP A 8 20.25 -4.65 -10.32
C TRP A 8 18.80 -4.75 -10.78
N HIS A 9 17.89 -4.97 -9.85
CA HIS A 9 16.45 -5.07 -10.12
C HIS A 9 15.70 -4.04 -9.28
N THR A 10 14.98 -3.13 -9.94
CA THR A 10 14.28 -2.01 -9.31
C THR A 10 13.37 -2.43 -8.16
N THR A 11 13.14 -1.51 -7.23
CA THR A 11 12.32 -1.76 -6.05
C THR A 11 10.86 -2.02 -6.44
N GLY A 12 10.36 -3.21 -6.15
CA GLY A 12 9.00 -3.64 -6.53
C GLY A 12 8.91 -4.66 -7.64
N SER A 13 10.00 -4.94 -8.35
CA SER A 13 9.99 -5.86 -9.50
C SER A 13 10.03 -7.35 -9.13
N GLY A 14 9.71 -7.72 -7.88
CA GLY A 14 9.85 -9.11 -7.42
C GLY A 14 11.29 -9.59 -7.18
N LYS A 15 12.21 -8.66 -6.86
CA LYS A 15 13.62 -8.96 -6.56
C LYS A 15 13.81 -10.05 -5.49
N THR A 16 13.10 -9.95 -4.37
CA THR A 16 13.17 -10.92 -3.25
C THR A 16 12.72 -12.33 -3.68
N LEU A 17 11.69 -12.42 -4.52
CA LEU A 17 11.25 -13.70 -5.09
C LEU A 17 12.31 -14.30 -6.01
N THR A 18 12.90 -13.48 -6.88
CA THR A 18 13.94 -13.89 -7.82
C THR A 18 15.21 -14.35 -7.11
N SER A 19 15.66 -13.59 -6.11
CA SER A 19 16.85 -13.92 -5.31
C SER A 19 16.64 -15.20 -4.51
N PHE A 20 15.45 -15.40 -3.94
CA PHE A 20 15.11 -16.63 -3.23
C PHE A 20 15.00 -17.84 -4.16
N LYS A 21 14.35 -17.71 -5.32
CA LYS A 21 14.26 -18.79 -6.31
C LYS A 21 15.64 -19.20 -6.81
N THR A 22 16.53 -18.23 -7.02
CA THR A 22 17.95 -18.47 -7.34
C THR A 22 18.62 -19.29 -6.24
N ALA A 23 18.40 -18.95 -4.97
CA ALA A 23 18.93 -19.70 -3.84
C ALA A 23 18.46 -21.15 -3.82
N GLN A 24 17.18 -21.39 -4.10
CA GLN A 24 16.62 -22.74 -4.18
C GLN A 24 17.27 -23.58 -5.29
N ILE A 25 17.40 -23.02 -6.50
CA ILE A 25 18.01 -23.73 -7.64
C ILE A 25 19.45 -24.11 -7.31
N LEU A 26 20.21 -23.21 -6.67
CA LEU A 26 21.61 -23.46 -6.32
C LEU A 26 21.80 -24.57 -5.29
N THR A 27 20.80 -24.88 -4.45
CA THR A 27 20.89 -25.98 -3.48
C THR A 27 20.94 -27.36 -4.15
N HIS A 28 20.41 -27.47 -5.37
CA HIS A 28 20.43 -28.67 -6.19
C HIS A 28 21.72 -28.81 -7.00
N TYR A 29 22.57 -27.78 -7.05
CA TYR A 29 23.82 -27.83 -7.80
C TYR A 29 24.87 -28.69 -7.05
N PRO A 30 25.35 -29.81 -7.61
CA PRO A 30 26.15 -30.80 -6.87
C PRO A 30 27.45 -30.25 -6.26
N LYS A 31 28.02 -29.21 -6.88
CA LYS A 31 29.27 -28.61 -6.41
C LYS A 31 29.08 -27.58 -5.29
N VAL A 32 27.84 -27.20 -4.96
CA VAL A 32 27.54 -26.26 -3.88
C VAL A 32 27.25 -27.05 -2.61
N PHE A 33 27.99 -26.75 -1.54
CA PHE A 33 27.80 -27.39 -0.24
C PHE A 33 26.56 -26.85 0.45
N LYS A 34 26.46 -25.51 0.58
CA LYS A 34 25.34 -24.79 1.19
C LYS A 34 25.08 -23.48 0.48
N VAL A 35 23.83 -23.03 0.55
CA VAL A 35 23.38 -21.72 0.12
C VAL A 35 22.88 -20.96 1.34
N VAL A 36 23.43 -19.77 1.57
CA VAL A 36 23.03 -18.87 2.64
C VAL A 36 22.37 -17.65 2.02
N PHE A 37 21.07 -17.54 2.23
CA PHE A 37 20.27 -16.40 1.84
C PHE A 37 20.29 -15.39 2.99
N VAL A 38 20.92 -14.25 2.75
CA VAL A 38 21.15 -13.19 3.73
C VAL A 38 20.21 -12.04 3.41
N VAL A 39 19.36 -11.70 4.36
CA VAL A 39 18.40 -10.61 4.28
C VAL A 39 18.72 -9.55 5.33
N ASP A 40 18.34 -8.31 5.04
CA ASP A 40 18.33 -7.32 6.09
C ASP A 40 17.11 -7.52 7.02
N ARG A 41 17.32 -7.29 8.30
CA ARG A 41 16.30 -7.41 9.34
C ARG A 41 15.14 -6.42 9.18
N LYS A 42 15.38 -5.24 8.58
CA LYS A 42 14.32 -4.23 8.33
C LYS A 42 13.41 -4.61 7.17
N ASP A 43 13.92 -5.39 6.21
CA ASP A 43 13.15 -5.85 5.05
C ASP A 43 12.38 -7.14 5.34
N LEU A 44 12.60 -7.72 6.52
CA LEU A 44 11.90 -8.92 6.96
C LEU A 44 10.51 -8.56 7.51
N ASP A 45 9.58 -8.27 6.61
CA ASP A 45 8.19 -8.10 7.02
C ASP A 45 7.53 -9.46 7.36
N TYR A 46 6.33 -9.40 7.94
CA TYR A 46 5.57 -10.58 8.33
C TYR A 46 5.32 -11.54 7.15
N GLN A 47 5.09 -10.97 5.96
CA GLN A 47 4.82 -11.74 4.75
C GLN A 47 6.06 -12.49 4.26
N THR A 48 7.19 -11.80 4.18
CA THR A 48 8.51 -12.35 3.84
C THR A 48 8.88 -13.48 4.80
N THR A 49 8.69 -13.27 6.10
CA THR A 49 8.92 -14.30 7.14
C THR A 49 8.03 -15.54 6.95
N LYS A 50 6.76 -15.34 6.63
CA LYS A 50 5.78 -16.42 6.42
C LYS A 50 6.08 -17.19 5.14
N GLU A 51 6.39 -16.50 4.04
CA GLU A 51 6.80 -17.10 2.77
C GLU A 51 8.02 -17.99 3.00
N PHE A 52 9.10 -17.46 3.58
CA PHE A 52 10.30 -18.24 3.85
C PHE A 52 10.07 -19.43 4.79
N ASN A 53 9.27 -19.27 5.85
CA ASN A 53 8.92 -20.39 6.73
C ASN A 53 8.01 -21.43 6.06
N SER A 54 7.20 -21.04 5.07
CA SER A 54 6.41 -22.00 4.28
C SER A 54 7.29 -22.87 3.38
N PHE A 55 8.37 -22.31 2.84
CA PHE A 55 9.31 -23.01 1.97
C PHE A 55 10.37 -23.81 2.75
N SER A 56 10.78 -23.35 3.93
CA SER A 56 11.68 -24.08 4.81
C SER A 56 11.26 -23.85 6.26
N LYS A 57 10.46 -24.78 6.81
CA LYS A 57 9.98 -24.71 8.20
C LYS A 57 11.15 -24.53 9.17
N GLY A 58 11.13 -23.43 9.93
CA GLY A 58 12.16 -23.09 10.92
C GLY A 58 13.43 -22.46 10.34
N SER A 59 13.42 -22.04 9.07
CA SER A 59 14.55 -21.31 8.46
C SER A 59 14.66 -19.88 8.96
N ILE A 60 13.55 -19.27 9.39
CA ILE A 60 13.55 -17.92 9.93
C ILE A 60 13.09 -17.95 11.38
N ASP A 61 14.07 -17.79 12.25
CA ASP A 61 13.89 -17.54 13.66
C ASP A 61 13.90 -16.01 13.89
N GLY A 62 12.77 -15.44 14.31
CA GLY A 62 12.66 -14.02 14.66
C GLY A 62 13.47 -13.64 15.91
N THR A 63 13.91 -14.62 16.71
CA THR A 63 14.67 -14.38 17.93
C THR A 63 16.13 -14.03 17.63
N ASN A 64 16.85 -13.45 18.59
CA ASN A 64 18.29 -13.12 18.48
C ASN A 64 19.23 -14.34 18.49
N ASN A 65 18.69 -15.56 18.44
CA ASN A 65 19.47 -16.75 18.77
C ASN A 65 20.40 -17.20 17.63
N THR A 66 21.65 -16.73 17.66
CA THR A 66 22.71 -17.15 16.73
C THR A 66 23.03 -18.65 16.84
N HIS A 67 22.69 -19.29 17.97
CA HIS A 67 22.91 -20.73 18.14
C HIS A 67 22.12 -21.58 17.13
N MET A 68 20.89 -21.18 16.80
CA MET A 68 20.09 -21.90 15.80
C MET A 68 20.69 -21.80 14.41
N LEU A 69 21.18 -20.60 14.04
CA LEU A 69 21.90 -20.40 12.78
C LEU A 69 23.12 -21.32 12.68
N VAL A 70 23.95 -21.36 13.73
CA VAL A 70 25.14 -22.22 13.76
C VAL A 70 24.75 -23.69 13.63
N LYS A 71 23.69 -24.14 14.32
CA LYS A 71 23.18 -25.50 14.20
C LYS A 71 22.76 -25.84 12.76
N GLN A 72 22.07 -24.94 12.07
CA GLN A 72 21.66 -25.12 10.66
C GLN A 72 22.86 -25.13 9.71
N LEU A 73 23.84 -24.24 9.94
CA LEU A 73 25.08 -24.18 9.17
C LEU A 73 25.90 -25.47 9.31
N THR A 74 25.95 -26.08 10.49
CA THR A 74 26.67 -27.33 10.72
C THR A 74 25.88 -28.60 10.41
N GLY A 75 24.55 -28.52 10.35
CA GLY A 75 23.66 -29.66 10.06
C GLY A 75 23.51 -29.96 8.57
N ASP A 76 22.45 -30.69 8.20
CA ASP A 76 22.20 -31.13 6.82
C ASP A 76 21.44 -30.11 5.96
N ASN A 77 20.98 -28.99 6.54
CA ASN A 77 20.24 -27.96 5.83
C ASN A 77 21.08 -27.37 4.68
N LYS A 78 20.65 -27.56 3.42
CA LYS A 78 21.34 -26.98 2.26
C LYS A 78 21.02 -25.50 2.04
N LEU A 79 19.80 -25.07 2.34
CA LEU A 79 19.36 -23.68 2.26
C LEU A 79 19.21 -23.12 3.68
N ILE A 80 19.79 -21.96 3.92
CA ILE A 80 19.78 -21.30 5.23
C ILE A 80 19.38 -19.85 5.00
N VAL A 81 18.39 -19.37 5.75
CA VAL A 81 17.95 -17.97 5.69
C VAL A 81 18.38 -17.29 6.98
N THR A 82 19.04 -16.14 6.89
CA THR A 82 19.52 -15.44 8.09
C THR A 82 19.71 -13.96 7.88
N THR A 83 19.92 -13.22 8.97
CA THR A 83 20.29 -11.82 8.90
C THR A 83 21.80 -11.65 8.85
N ILE A 84 22.25 -10.54 8.25
CA ILE A 84 23.67 -10.21 8.18
C ILE A 84 24.33 -10.15 9.57
N GLN A 85 23.63 -9.64 10.58
CA GLN A 85 24.13 -9.54 11.96
C GLN A 85 24.31 -10.92 12.62
N LYS A 86 23.36 -11.84 12.42
CA LYS A 86 23.47 -13.21 12.95
C LYS A 86 24.63 -13.96 12.30
N LEU A 87 24.78 -13.80 10.98
CA LEU A 87 25.91 -14.36 10.26
C LEU A 87 27.24 -13.80 10.77
N ASN A 88 27.34 -12.49 10.97
CA ASN A 88 28.52 -11.86 11.54
C ASN A 88 28.85 -12.41 12.93
N ASN A 89 27.85 -12.51 13.80
CA ASN A 89 28.00 -13.08 15.15
C ASN A 89 28.49 -14.54 15.12
N ALA A 90 28.02 -15.34 14.15
CA ALA A 90 28.43 -16.73 14.00
C ALA A 90 29.91 -16.88 13.63
N ILE A 91 30.48 -15.94 12.88
CA ILE A 91 31.88 -15.98 12.42
C ILE A 91 32.84 -15.10 13.24
N SER A 92 32.36 -14.36 14.23
CA SER A 92 33.18 -13.47 15.07
C SER A 92 33.23 -13.88 16.55
N LYS A 93 32.17 -14.48 17.09
CA LYS A 93 32.14 -14.86 18.51
C LYS A 93 32.86 -16.18 18.76
N SER A 94 33.84 -16.17 19.66
CA SER A 94 34.68 -17.33 20.04
C SER A 94 33.90 -18.62 20.31
N ARG A 95 32.74 -18.50 20.98
CA ARG A 95 31.85 -19.64 21.29
C ARG A 95 31.32 -20.41 20.08
N TYR A 96 31.30 -19.81 18.88
CA TYR A 96 30.80 -20.42 17.65
C TYR A 96 31.92 -20.79 16.66
N LEU A 97 33.08 -20.13 16.73
CA LEU A 97 34.20 -20.32 15.80
C LEU A 97 34.61 -21.79 15.63
N VAL A 98 34.73 -22.53 16.73
CA VAL A 98 35.14 -23.95 16.70
C VAL A 98 34.21 -24.79 15.80
N LYS A 99 32.90 -24.55 15.87
CA LYS A 99 31.91 -25.26 15.04
C LYS A 99 31.93 -24.78 13.59
N MET A 100 32.19 -23.50 13.38
CA MET A 100 32.19 -22.86 12.07
C MET A 100 33.46 -23.16 11.27
N GLU A 101 34.60 -23.45 11.90
CA GLU A 101 35.88 -23.74 11.23
C GLU A 101 35.77 -24.93 10.26
N ALA A 102 34.93 -25.92 10.56
CA ALA A 102 34.67 -27.08 9.69
C ALA A 102 34.03 -26.70 8.33
N LEU A 103 33.47 -25.48 8.23
CA LEU A 103 32.79 -24.96 7.04
C LEU A 103 33.68 -24.04 6.20
N LYS A 104 34.85 -23.65 6.71
CA LYS A 104 35.76 -22.65 6.13
C LYS A 104 36.10 -22.89 4.66
N ASP A 105 36.48 -24.13 4.34
CA ASP A 105 36.93 -24.55 3.00
C ASP A 105 35.84 -25.22 2.16
N LYS A 106 34.58 -25.16 2.63
CA LYS A 106 33.42 -25.67 1.88
C LYS A 106 32.97 -24.62 0.86
N ARG A 107 32.43 -25.08 -0.27
CA ARG A 107 31.87 -24.19 -1.29
C ARG A 107 30.48 -23.70 -0.87
N ILE A 108 30.44 -22.53 -0.24
CA ILE A 108 29.20 -21.89 0.22
C ILE A 108 28.85 -20.73 -0.71
N VAL A 109 27.59 -20.66 -1.14
CA VAL A 109 27.08 -19.54 -1.93
C VAL A 109 26.25 -18.63 -1.04
N PHE A 110 26.59 -17.35 -1.00
CA PHE A 110 25.84 -16.31 -0.32
C PHE A 110 25.03 -15.53 -1.34
N ILE A 111 23.74 -15.35 -1.06
CA ILE A 111 22.85 -14.47 -1.80
C ILE A 111 22.40 -13.39 -0.83
N PHE A 112 22.65 -12.15 -1.16
CA PHE A 112 22.26 -11.00 -0.35
C PHE A 112 21.12 -10.26 -1.02
N ASP A 113 20.01 -10.07 -0.32
CA ASP A 113 18.93 -9.17 -0.76
C ASP A 113 19.12 -7.76 -0.16
N GLU A 114 18.76 -6.74 -0.93
CA GLU A 114 18.99 -5.31 -0.64
C GLU A 114 20.42 -4.99 -0.15
N CYS A 115 21.42 -5.43 -0.92
CA CYS A 115 22.82 -5.51 -0.50
C CYS A 115 23.61 -4.17 -0.40
N HIS A 116 22.94 -3.03 -0.35
CA HIS A 116 23.54 -1.68 -0.43
C HIS A 116 23.60 -0.94 0.92
N ARG A 117 23.74 -1.64 2.05
CA ARG A 117 23.71 -1.03 3.40
C ARG A 117 25.10 -0.85 4.03
N SER A 118 25.25 0.04 5.00
CA SER A 118 26.52 0.42 5.64
C SER A 118 27.22 -0.71 6.41
N GLN A 119 26.49 -1.59 7.12
CA GLN A 119 27.10 -2.76 7.78
C GLN A 119 27.74 -3.75 6.80
N PHE A 120 27.41 -3.63 5.52
CA PHE A 120 27.86 -4.53 4.48
C PHE A 120 29.38 -4.44 4.30
N GLY A 121 30.00 -3.27 4.50
CA GLY A 121 31.44 -3.11 4.29
C GLY A 121 32.30 -4.04 5.16
N LYS A 122 32.17 -3.93 6.49
CA LYS A 122 32.97 -4.72 7.44
C LYS A 122 32.56 -6.19 7.40
N THR A 123 31.26 -6.45 7.51
CA THR A 123 30.74 -7.82 7.57
C THR A 123 31.05 -8.61 6.30
N HIS A 124 30.97 -8.00 5.11
CA HIS A 124 31.35 -8.67 3.86
C HIS A 124 32.84 -9.03 3.83
N LYS A 125 33.71 -8.16 4.35
CA LYS A 125 35.14 -8.45 4.48
C LYS A 125 35.37 -9.61 5.44
N ASP A 126 34.67 -9.64 6.58
CA ASP A 126 34.79 -10.70 7.57
C ASP A 126 34.30 -12.06 7.02
N ILE A 127 33.18 -12.09 6.30
CA ILE A 127 32.68 -13.30 5.63
C ILE A 127 33.68 -13.79 4.58
N LYS A 128 34.23 -12.89 3.75
CA LYS A 128 35.21 -13.23 2.71
C LYS A 128 36.53 -13.75 3.30
N ASN A 129 36.95 -13.20 4.44
CA ASN A 129 38.14 -13.66 5.16
C ASN A 129 37.92 -15.02 5.83
N PHE A 130 36.71 -15.27 6.35
CA PHE A 130 36.39 -16.53 6.99
C PHE A 130 36.20 -17.66 5.98
N PHE A 131 35.33 -17.50 4.96
CA PHE A 131 35.02 -18.56 4.01
C PHE A 131 35.89 -18.49 2.74
N THR A 132 36.91 -19.34 2.65
CA THR A 132 37.95 -19.29 1.60
C THR A 132 37.45 -19.64 0.19
N LYS A 133 36.37 -20.44 0.08
CA LYS A 133 35.76 -20.88 -1.19
C LYS A 133 34.34 -20.35 -1.40
N CYS A 134 34.01 -19.22 -0.80
CA CYS A 134 32.68 -18.62 -0.96
C CYS A 134 32.45 -18.04 -2.36
N GLN A 135 31.18 -17.94 -2.75
CA GLN A 135 30.71 -17.09 -3.86
C GLN A 135 29.61 -16.18 -3.33
N MET A 136 29.61 -14.92 -3.75
CA MET A 136 28.69 -13.91 -3.25
C MET A 136 27.93 -13.27 -4.41
N PHE A 137 26.61 -13.26 -4.30
CA PHE A 137 25.71 -12.60 -5.23
C PHE A 137 24.87 -11.56 -4.51
N GLY A 138 24.87 -10.33 -5.03
CA GLY A 138 24.08 -9.23 -4.48
C GLY A 138 22.86 -8.94 -5.34
N PHE A 139 21.70 -8.78 -4.71
CA PHE A 139 20.50 -8.24 -5.34
C PHE A 139 20.24 -6.87 -4.71
N THR A 140 20.06 -5.84 -5.54
CA THR A 140 19.74 -4.49 -5.05
C THR A 140 18.88 -3.74 -6.06
N GLY A 141 17.94 -2.93 -5.57
CA GLY A 141 17.22 -1.96 -6.40
C GLY A 141 17.97 -0.64 -6.59
N THR A 142 18.89 -0.35 -5.68
CA THR A 142 19.60 0.93 -5.62
C THR A 142 21.10 0.68 -5.40
N PRO A 143 21.82 0.25 -6.45
CA PRO A 143 23.26 0.04 -6.35
C PRO A 143 24.00 1.32 -5.92
N ILE A 144 25.09 1.12 -5.19
CA ILE A 144 26.00 2.19 -4.80
C ILE A 144 27.05 2.36 -5.90
N PHE A 145 27.02 3.53 -6.53
CA PHE A 145 28.00 4.07 -7.46
C PHE A 145 28.88 5.09 -6.75
N GLU A 146 29.92 5.59 -7.42
CA GLU A 146 30.82 6.60 -6.84
C GLU A 146 30.12 7.91 -6.48
N LYS A 147 29.06 8.27 -7.21
CA LYS A 147 28.25 9.48 -7.03
C LYS A 147 27.39 9.45 -5.76
N ASN A 148 26.82 8.29 -5.41
CA ASN A 148 25.98 8.10 -4.21
C ASN A 148 26.67 7.30 -3.10
N ALA A 149 27.98 7.04 -3.22
CA ALA A 149 28.76 6.42 -2.17
C ALA A 149 29.05 7.44 -1.07
N GLY A 150 28.49 7.20 0.12
CA GLY A 150 28.91 7.88 1.34
C GLY A 150 30.37 7.57 1.69
N THR A 151 31.02 8.48 2.40
CA THR A 151 32.39 8.29 2.90
C THR A 151 32.31 7.80 4.33
N ASN A 152 32.87 6.63 4.65
CA ASN A 152 33.02 6.15 6.03
C ASN A 152 34.50 5.92 6.37
N GLU A 153 34.80 5.48 7.59
CA GLU A 153 36.17 5.15 8.05
C GLU A 153 36.91 4.15 7.13
N PHE A 154 36.18 3.43 6.29
CA PHE A 154 36.70 2.44 5.33
C PHE A 154 36.67 2.90 3.86
N GLY A 155 36.40 4.19 3.60
CA GLY A 155 36.33 4.81 2.28
C GLY A 155 35.03 4.55 1.51
N LYS A 156 34.90 5.17 0.33
CA LYS A 156 33.76 4.95 -0.59
C LYS A 156 33.78 3.51 -1.10
N ARG A 157 32.68 2.78 -0.94
CA ARG A 157 32.53 1.41 -1.45
C ARG A 157 31.34 1.31 -2.39
N THR A 158 31.60 0.95 -3.63
CA THR A 158 30.56 0.71 -4.63
C THR A 158 30.05 -0.73 -4.56
N THR A 159 28.86 -0.98 -5.09
CA THR A 159 28.32 -2.34 -5.24
C THR A 159 29.24 -3.20 -6.10
N SER A 160 29.87 -2.63 -7.13
CA SER A 160 30.83 -3.34 -7.97
C SER A 160 32.13 -3.71 -7.24
N MET A 161 32.60 -2.90 -6.29
CA MET A 161 33.75 -3.26 -5.45
C MET A 161 33.45 -4.43 -4.51
N LEU A 162 32.21 -4.52 -4.02
CA LEU A 162 31.78 -5.58 -3.11
C LEU A 162 31.50 -6.88 -3.87
N PHE A 163 30.75 -6.80 -4.96
CA PHE A 163 30.19 -7.97 -5.64
C PHE A 163 30.77 -8.23 -7.03
N GLY A 164 31.61 -7.38 -7.58
CA GLY A 164 32.14 -7.54 -8.94
C GLY A 164 31.15 -7.10 -10.02
N ASP A 165 31.05 -7.89 -11.08
CA ASP A 165 30.37 -7.48 -12.31
C ASP A 165 28.85 -7.39 -12.15
N LYS A 166 28.24 -6.42 -12.82
CA LYS A 166 26.78 -6.34 -12.99
C LYS A 166 26.34 -7.46 -13.95
N LEU A 167 25.67 -8.48 -13.43
CA LEU A 167 25.25 -9.65 -14.20
C LEU A 167 24.01 -9.39 -15.03
N HIS A 168 23.08 -8.59 -14.51
CA HIS A 168 21.83 -8.24 -15.17
C HIS A 168 21.28 -6.93 -14.57
N GLN A 169 20.50 -6.18 -15.36
CA GLN A 169 19.75 -5.02 -14.88
C GLN A 169 18.29 -5.05 -15.35
N TYR A 170 17.39 -4.59 -14.51
CA TYR A 170 15.98 -4.33 -14.79
C TYR A 170 15.60 -3.10 -13.95
N VAL A 171 15.60 -1.93 -14.59
CA VAL A 171 15.50 -0.64 -13.89
C VAL A 171 14.06 -0.16 -13.82
N ILE A 172 13.82 0.96 -13.14
CA ILE A 172 12.46 1.49 -12.93
C ILE A 172 11.74 1.80 -14.26
N THR A 173 12.47 2.21 -15.29
CA THR A 173 11.91 2.51 -16.62
C THR A 173 11.35 1.27 -17.28
N ASP A 174 12.07 0.15 -17.15
CA ASP A 174 11.64 -1.14 -17.69
C ASP A 174 10.38 -1.60 -16.95
N ALA A 175 10.38 -1.48 -15.61
CA ALA A 175 9.22 -1.85 -14.81
C ALA A 175 7.97 -0.99 -15.05
N ILE A 176 8.13 0.28 -15.39
CA ILE A 176 6.99 1.15 -15.77
C ILE A 176 6.49 0.77 -17.16
N ARG A 177 7.39 0.54 -18.12
CA ARG A 177 7.03 0.14 -19.49
C ARG A 177 6.31 -1.20 -19.53
N ASP A 178 6.71 -2.13 -18.67
CA ASP A 178 6.11 -3.45 -18.54
C ASP A 178 4.87 -3.43 -17.64
N GLU A 179 4.37 -2.25 -17.23
CA GLU A 179 3.20 -2.09 -16.37
C GLU A 179 3.29 -2.94 -15.09
N ASN A 180 4.48 -3.03 -14.51
CA ASN A 180 4.74 -3.74 -13.25
C ASN A 180 4.83 -2.78 -12.04
N VAL A 181 5.12 -1.50 -12.29
CA VAL A 181 5.08 -0.42 -11.31
C VAL A 181 4.51 0.85 -11.95
N LEU A 182 3.91 1.70 -11.12
CA LEU A 182 3.33 2.96 -11.57
C LEU A 182 4.38 4.10 -11.68
N LYS A 183 4.00 5.18 -12.37
CA LYS A 183 4.74 6.46 -12.38
C LYS A 183 4.59 7.22 -11.06
N PHE A 184 5.37 8.29 -10.88
CA PHE A 184 5.24 9.21 -9.76
C PHE A 184 4.65 10.56 -10.18
N SER A 185 3.64 11.04 -9.46
CA SER A 185 3.28 12.46 -9.49
C SER A 185 4.03 13.16 -8.37
N VAL A 186 4.95 14.07 -8.69
CA VAL A 186 5.80 14.76 -7.71
C VAL A 186 5.43 16.23 -7.67
N GLU A 187 4.94 16.68 -6.52
CA GLU A 187 4.51 18.05 -6.27
C GLU A 187 5.41 18.72 -5.23
N TYR A 188 5.80 19.97 -5.48
CA TYR A 188 6.60 20.78 -4.56
C TYR A 188 5.75 21.91 -4.00
N ILE A 189 5.30 21.76 -2.76
CA ILE A 189 4.39 22.71 -2.10
C ILE A 189 5.21 23.83 -1.45
N SER A 190 5.06 25.05 -1.96
CA SER A 190 5.57 26.23 -1.28
C SER A 190 4.66 26.60 -0.12
N THR A 191 5.18 26.45 1.10
CA THR A 191 4.48 26.87 2.33
C THR A 191 4.64 28.36 2.62
N PHE A 192 5.42 29.08 1.80
CA PHE A 192 5.63 30.52 1.87
C PHE A 192 4.92 31.21 0.69
N LYS A 193 3.88 32.00 0.99
CA LYS A 193 3.32 32.94 0.01
C LYS A 193 4.34 34.05 -0.24
N LYS A 194 5.09 34.00 -1.34
CA LYS A 194 5.60 35.25 -1.95
C LYS A 194 4.40 35.96 -2.59
N LYS A 195 4.20 37.23 -2.28
CA LYS A 195 3.27 38.08 -3.03
C LYS A 195 3.75 38.13 -4.49
N ASN A 196 2.84 37.81 -5.40
CA ASN A 196 2.87 37.96 -6.87
C ASN A 196 3.12 36.66 -7.66
N ASN A 197 2.14 36.35 -8.52
CA ASN A 197 2.07 35.23 -9.44
C ASN A 197 3.26 35.20 -10.41
N ILE A 198 4.08 34.15 -10.28
CA ILE A 198 4.68 33.29 -11.33
C ILE A 198 5.59 32.29 -10.58
N LEU A 199 5.44 31.00 -10.89
CA LEU A 199 6.34 29.92 -10.50
C LEU A 199 7.72 30.20 -11.09
N ASP A 200 8.65 30.67 -10.26
CA ASP A 200 10.07 30.58 -10.57
C ASP A 200 10.77 29.89 -9.40
N ILE A 201 11.32 28.71 -9.72
CA ILE A 201 12.01 27.81 -8.82
C ILE A 201 13.37 28.44 -8.55
N ASP A 202 13.42 29.33 -7.56
CA ASP A 202 14.68 29.67 -6.91
C ASP A 202 14.44 29.89 -5.41
N VAL A 203 14.27 28.76 -4.72
CA VAL A 203 14.17 28.66 -3.26
C VAL A 203 15.25 27.71 -2.75
N GLU A 204 16.47 27.80 -3.29
CA GLU A 204 17.64 27.17 -2.65
C GLU A 204 18.08 27.92 -1.38
N ALA A 205 17.59 29.15 -1.15
CA ALA A 205 18.19 30.06 -0.18
C ALA A 205 17.64 30.02 1.26
N ILE A 206 16.65 29.18 1.60
CA ILE A 206 16.10 29.13 2.97
C ILE A 206 15.79 27.69 3.43
N ASP A 207 16.83 26.85 3.55
CA ASP A 207 16.79 25.61 4.36
C ASP A 207 17.46 25.86 5.73
N GLU A 208 17.27 27.05 6.29
CA GLU A 208 17.67 27.30 7.68
C GLU A 208 16.74 26.49 8.61
N ALA A 209 17.34 25.69 9.50
CA ALA A 209 16.60 24.85 10.42
C ALA A 209 15.56 25.63 11.24
N GLU A 210 15.83 26.91 11.55
CA GLU A 210 14.90 27.81 12.22
C GLU A 210 13.62 28.04 11.40
N VAL A 211 13.77 28.31 10.10
CA VAL A 211 12.65 28.55 9.18
C VAL A 211 11.85 27.29 8.94
N MET A 212 12.53 26.14 8.76
CA MET A 212 11.87 24.86 8.53
C MET A 212 11.12 24.35 9.76
N ASN A 213 11.59 24.68 10.96
CA ASN A 213 10.96 24.25 12.21
C ASN A 213 9.99 25.31 12.79
N ALA A 214 9.75 26.41 12.06
CA ALA A 214 8.86 27.48 12.49
C ALA A 214 7.43 26.95 12.73
N PRO A 215 6.79 27.21 13.89
CA PRO A 215 5.47 26.68 14.22
C PRO A 215 4.39 27.00 13.18
N LYS A 216 4.45 28.18 12.56
CA LYS A 216 3.54 28.60 11.50
C LYS A 216 3.67 27.73 10.24
N ARG A 217 4.91 27.38 9.85
CA ARG A 217 5.16 26.49 8.71
C ARG A 217 4.60 25.10 8.99
N LEU A 218 4.89 24.53 10.16
CA LEU A 218 4.40 23.21 10.56
C LEU A 218 2.86 23.16 10.55
N ASN A 219 2.19 24.21 11.05
CA ASN A 219 0.74 24.33 10.98
C ASN A 219 0.23 24.34 9.52
N ASN A 220 0.81 25.18 8.66
CA ASN A 220 0.41 25.23 7.24
C ASN A 220 0.57 23.88 6.53
N VAL A 221 1.61 23.11 6.87
CA VAL A 221 1.81 21.76 6.33
C VAL A 221 0.70 20.83 6.80
N VAL A 222 0.35 20.85 8.09
CA VAL A 222 -0.74 20.03 8.65
C VAL A 222 -2.09 20.40 8.02
N ASP A 223 -2.38 21.70 7.87
CA ASP A 223 -3.59 22.19 7.22
C ASP A 223 -3.70 21.68 5.78
N TYR A 224 -2.62 21.84 5.00
CA TYR A 224 -2.58 21.34 3.64
C TYR A 224 -2.85 19.83 3.57
N ILE A 225 -2.23 19.04 4.45
CA ILE A 225 -2.44 17.58 4.48
C ILE A 225 -3.90 17.28 4.80
N ILE A 226 -4.49 17.91 5.82
CA ILE A 226 -5.89 17.69 6.21
C ILE A 226 -6.84 17.99 5.04
N GLU A 227 -6.67 19.15 4.39
CA GLU A 227 -7.52 19.61 3.29
C GLU A 227 -7.43 18.70 2.06
N ASN A 228 -6.23 18.20 1.75
CA ASN A 228 -5.98 17.51 0.49
C ASN A 228 -5.89 15.98 0.62
N HIS A 229 -5.86 15.43 1.83
CA HIS A 229 -5.67 13.98 2.01
C HIS A 229 -6.75 13.17 1.30
N LYS A 230 -8.03 13.51 1.47
CA LYS A 230 -9.14 12.82 0.81
C LYS A 230 -8.98 12.83 -0.71
N ARG A 231 -8.54 13.94 -1.30
CA ARG A 231 -8.32 14.03 -2.75
C ARG A 231 -7.17 13.13 -3.20
N LYS A 232 -6.02 13.18 -2.51
CA LYS A 232 -4.83 12.38 -2.84
C LYS A 232 -5.02 10.89 -2.63
N THR A 233 -5.88 10.48 -1.69
CA THR A 233 -6.10 9.08 -1.34
C THR A 233 -7.44 8.53 -1.80
N HIS A 234 -8.12 9.21 -2.72
CA HIS A 234 -9.42 8.79 -3.26
C HIS A 234 -10.42 8.49 -2.14
N ASN A 235 -10.70 9.52 -1.35
CA ASN A 235 -11.57 9.50 -0.18
C ASN A 235 -11.21 8.40 0.83
N ARG A 236 -9.91 8.20 1.09
CA ARG A 236 -9.37 7.18 2.01
C ARG A 236 -9.52 5.73 1.52
N GLU A 237 -9.76 5.53 0.23
CA GLU A 237 -9.55 4.21 -0.39
C GLU A 237 -8.08 3.80 -0.32
N PHE A 238 -7.17 4.77 -0.29
CA PHE A 238 -5.74 4.57 -0.09
C PHE A 238 -5.24 5.21 1.21
N THR A 239 -4.02 4.83 1.61
CA THR A 239 -3.34 5.38 2.79
C THR A 239 -2.13 6.22 2.42
N GLY A 240 -1.68 7.05 3.38
CA GLY A 240 -0.50 7.89 3.25
C GLY A 240 0.61 7.57 4.28
N ILE A 241 1.86 7.83 3.90
CA ILE A 241 2.97 7.98 4.84
C ILE A 241 3.38 9.45 4.88
N PHE A 242 3.69 9.97 6.06
CA PHE A 242 4.31 11.29 6.22
C PHE A 242 5.73 11.13 6.79
N ALA A 243 6.72 11.36 5.92
CA ALA A 243 8.15 11.27 6.24
C ALA A 243 8.69 12.62 6.72
N VAL A 244 9.23 12.67 7.94
CA VAL A 244 9.73 13.90 8.55
C VAL A 244 11.23 13.84 8.87
N SER A 245 11.84 15.00 9.03
CA SER A 245 13.29 15.14 9.18
C SER A 245 13.84 14.53 10.48
N SER A 246 13.16 14.72 11.61
CA SER A 246 13.63 14.33 12.95
C SER A 246 12.47 13.91 13.87
N VAL A 247 12.82 13.29 15.00
CA VAL A 247 11.87 12.92 16.07
C VAL A 247 11.20 14.17 16.68
N ASP A 248 11.95 15.26 16.86
CA ASP A 248 11.38 16.52 17.37
C ASP A 248 10.28 17.07 16.47
N ASN A 249 10.50 17.06 15.15
CA ASN A 249 9.48 17.51 14.19
C ASN A 249 8.31 16.53 14.15
N LEU A 250 8.57 15.23 14.27
CA LEU A 250 7.53 14.21 14.37
C LEU A 250 6.60 14.48 15.56
N ILE A 251 7.16 14.76 16.74
CA ILE A 251 6.41 15.08 17.95
C ILE A 251 5.55 16.33 17.72
N LYS A 252 6.13 17.40 17.15
CA LYS A 252 5.39 18.63 16.85
C LYS A 252 4.24 18.39 15.87
N TYR A 253 4.48 17.69 14.77
CA TYR A 253 3.46 17.35 13.79
C TYR A 253 2.33 16.50 14.40
N TYR A 254 2.68 15.47 15.17
CA TYR A 254 1.71 14.61 15.82
C TYR A 254 0.81 15.39 16.79
N LYS A 255 1.40 16.28 17.60
CA LYS A 255 0.64 17.17 18.51
C LYS A 255 -0.29 18.11 17.75
N LEU A 256 0.15 18.70 16.64
CA LEU A 256 -0.69 19.57 15.80
C LEU A 256 -1.89 18.82 15.22
N PHE A 257 -1.68 17.60 14.71
CA PHE A 257 -2.79 16.76 14.26
C PHE A 257 -3.74 16.40 15.39
N GLN A 258 -3.25 16.04 16.57
CA GLN A 258 -4.13 15.73 17.72
C GLN A 258 -4.95 16.95 18.14
N GLN A 259 -4.32 18.13 18.24
CA GLN A 259 -5.00 19.38 18.56
C GLN A 259 -6.12 19.66 17.55
N LYS A 260 -5.83 19.58 16.25
CA LYS A 260 -6.83 19.85 15.19
C LYS A 260 -7.95 18.80 15.16
N LYS A 261 -7.66 17.56 15.57
CA LYS A 261 -8.67 16.52 15.77
C LYS A 261 -9.59 16.84 16.95
N GLU A 262 -9.04 17.31 18.08
CA GLU A 262 -9.81 17.75 19.25
C GLU A 262 -10.67 18.98 18.93
N GLU A 263 -10.16 19.88 18.10
CA GLU A 263 -10.90 21.03 17.52
C GLU A 263 -11.91 20.63 16.43
N LYS A 264 -12.08 19.32 16.15
CA LYS A 264 -12.98 18.76 15.13
C LYS A 264 -12.73 19.26 13.70
N GLN A 265 -11.52 19.70 13.38
CA GLN A 265 -11.13 20.11 12.02
C GLN A 265 -10.90 18.90 11.10
N HIS A 266 -10.65 17.71 11.67
CA HIS A 266 -10.58 16.46 10.91
C HIS A 266 -10.83 15.23 11.81
N ASP A 267 -11.04 14.09 11.16
CA ASP A 267 -11.28 12.78 11.79
C ASP A 267 -10.22 11.72 11.42
N LEU A 268 -9.16 12.10 10.69
CA LEU A 268 -8.07 11.21 10.28
C LEU A 268 -7.50 10.36 11.42
N ARG A 269 -7.24 9.08 11.12
CA ARG A 269 -6.61 8.10 12.02
C ARG A 269 -5.11 8.11 11.77
N ILE A 270 -4.37 8.73 12.69
CA ILE A 270 -2.93 8.96 12.57
C ILE A 270 -2.20 8.10 13.58
N ALA A 271 -1.19 7.37 13.10
CA ALA A 271 -0.27 6.61 13.95
C ALA A 271 1.17 7.09 13.70
N THR A 272 2.06 6.79 14.64
CA THR A 272 3.47 7.15 14.52
C THR A 272 4.37 6.08 15.10
N ILE A 273 5.60 5.98 14.59
CA ILE A 273 6.61 5.08 15.12
C ILE A 273 8.02 5.61 14.79
N PHE A 274 8.90 5.57 15.80
CA PHE A 274 10.30 5.97 15.67
C PHE A 274 11.18 5.22 16.68
N SER A 275 12.49 5.22 16.45
CA SER A 275 13.47 4.70 17.40
C SER A 275 13.74 5.72 18.51
N TYR A 276 13.85 5.25 19.75
CA TYR A 276 14.06 6.09 20.95
C TYR A 276 15.51 6.11 21.45
N ASN A 277 16.44 5.46 20.74
CA ASN A 277 17.88 5.61 20.98
C ASN A 277 18.45 6.45 19.84
N THR A 278 18.96 7.65 20.15
CA THR A 278 19.76 8.45 19.22
C THR A 278 21.23 8.31 19.58
N ASN A 279 22.07 7.87 18.64
CA ASN A 279 23.49 8.23 18.68
C ASN A 279 23.61 9.71 18.31
N GLU A 280 24.17 10.51 19.22
CA GLU A 280 24.24 11.98 19.16
C GLU A 280 25.30 12.55 18.20
N THR A 281 26.00 11.73 17.42
CA THR A 281 27.05 12.23 16.52
C THR A 281 26.56 12.24 15.09
N ASP A 282 25.98 13.38 14.65
CA ASP A 282 26.30 14.02 13.37
C ASP A 282 25.23 15.06 13.01
N LYS A 283 25.38 16.27 13.56
CA LYS A 283 24.52 17.41 13.21
C LYS A 283 24.94 18.15 11.93
N ASP A 284 26.09 17.84 11.30
CA ASP A 284 26.64 18.70 10.23
C ASP A 284 27.46 17.98 9.11
N THR A 285 27.16 16.74 8.74
CA THR A 285 27.92 16.03 7.69
C THR A 285 27.18 15.99 6.36
N LEU A 286 27.60 16.85 5.42
CA LEU A 286 27.24 16.81 4.00
C LEU A 286 27.48 15.41 3.42
N GLY A 287 26.40 14.76 3.00
CA GLY A 287 26.42 13.46 2.34
C GLY A 287 26.08 12.34 3.31
N PHE A 288 24.79 12.00 3.36
CA PHE A 288 24.23 10.88 4.12
C PHE A 288 25.17 9.67 4.14
N THR A 289 25.81 9.44 5.27
CA THR A 289 26.44 8.15 5.51
C THR A 289 25.34 7.16 5.78
N THR A 290 25.32 6.08 5.00
CA THR A 290 24.45 4.91 5.23
C THR A 290 24.44 4.44 6.69
N ALA A 291 25.47 4.76 7.49
CA ALA A 291 25.58 4.50 8.93
C ALA A 291 24.37 4.97 9.76
N ASP A 292 23.67 6.05 9.36
CA ASP A 292 22.48 6.56 10.06
C ASP A 292 21.26 5.63 9.93
N PHE A 293 21.31 4.69 8.98
CA PHE A 293 20.30 3.66 8.81
C PHE A 293 20.58 2.43 9.67
N ASP A 294 21.74 2.28 10.31
CA ASP A 294 22.14 0.99 10.91
C ASP A 294 21.73 0.81 12.38
N GLU A 295 21.28 1.85 13.06
CA GLU A 295 21.00 1.80 14.50
C GLU A 295 19.52 1.88 14.89
N VAL A 296 18.63 1.39 14.03
CA VAL A 296 17.33 0.93 14.57
C VAL A 296 17.56 -0.46 15.14
N ASP A 297 18.32 -0.51 16.24
CA ASP A 297 18.48 -1.71 17.03
C ASP A 297 17.16 -1.92 17.76
N LEU A 298 16.31 -2.81 17.22
CA LEU A 298 15.20 -3.44 17.97
C LEU A 298 15.72 -4.34 19.11
N ASN A 299 17.02 -4.27 19.42
CA ASN A 299 17.70 -4.99 20.48
C ASN A 299 18.03 -4.02 21.61
N VAL A 300 17.14 -3.87 22.60
CA VAL A 300 17.51 -3.23 23.87
C VAL A 300 17.29 -4.21 25.00
N VAL A 301 18.32 -5.00 25.33
CA VAL A 301 18.75 -5.24 26.72
C VAL A 301 20.23 -5.65 26.73
N ALA A 302 21.13 -4.75 27.12
CA ALA A 302 22.21 -4.93 28.11
C ALA A 302 23.33 -3.87 27.94
N GLU A 303 23.38 -2.96 28.93
CA GLU A 303 24.50 -2.10 29.39
C GLU A 303 24.80 -0.76 28.66
N PRO A 304 25.42 0.21 29.36
CA PRO A 304 24.84 1.16 30.32
C PRO A 304 24.56 2.55 29.71
N GLN A 305 23.79 3.34 30.46
CA GLN A 305 23.10 4.59 30.13
C GLN A 305 23.96 5.73 29.54
N SER A 306 23.37 6.45 28.57
CA SER A 306 23.44 7.91 28.48
C SER A 306 22.06 8.48 28.87
N GLU A 307 22.02 9.33 29.90
CA GLU A 307 20.92 9.31 30.88
C GLU A 307 19.96 10.51 30.86
N TYR A 308 20.04 11.46 29.91
CA TYR A 308 19.21 12.69 30.02
C TYR A 308 18.30 13.03 28.83
N ASP A 309 18.66 12.79 27.57
CA ASP A 309 17.80 13.21 26.42
C ASP A 309 16.89 12.09 25.87
N ASN A 310 17.30 10.83 25.97
CA ASN A 310 16.54 9.66 25.47
C ASN A 310 15.26 9.35 26.29
N GLN A 311 15.15 9.86 27.52
CA GLN A 311 13.99 9.58 28.36
C GLN A 311 12.73 10.29 27.86
N HIS A 312 12.87 11.55 27.44
CA HIS A 312 11.74 12.35 26.95
C HIS A 312 11.14 11.80 25.65
N THR A 313 11.97 11.40 24.68
CA THR A 313 11.49 10.87 23.39
C THR A 313 10.79 9.51 23.54
N ARG A 314 11.28 8.67 24.46
CA ARG A 314 10.64 7.40 24.81
C ARG A 314 9.30 7.61 25.50
N ASP A 315 9.22 8.56 26.44
CA ASP A 315 7.99 8.85 27.17
C ASP A 315 6.90 9.40 26.23
N GLU A 316 7.26 10.27 25.28
CA GLU A 316 6.35 10.72 24.22
C GLU A 316 5.85 9.56 23.34
N LEU A 317 6.74 8.66 22.91
CA LEU A 317 6.36 7.47 22.14
C LEU A 317 5.43 6.55 22.93
N GLU A 318 5.71 6.32 24.21
CA GLU A 318 4.84 5.54 25.09
C GLU A 318 3.45 6.17 25.19
N GLY A 319 3.36 7.51 25.31
CA GLY A 319 2.11 8.25 25.27
C GLY A 319 1.32 8.02 23.97
N TYR A 320 1.99 8.05 22.82
CA TYR A 320 1.35 7.78 21.52
C TYR A 320 0.88 6.32 21.41
N ILE A 321 1.65 5.37 21.92
CA ILE A 321 1.27 3.95 21.98
C ILE A 321 0.06 3.75 22.89
N GLN A 322 -0.06 4.50 24.00
CA GLN A 322 -1.24 4.43 24.87
C GLN A 322 -2.51 4.94 24.17
N LEU A 323 -2.40 6.05 23.42
CA LEU A 323 -3.51 6.55 22.59
C LEU A 323 -3.92 5.50 21.55
N TYR A 324 -2.93 4.90 20.88
CA TYR A 324 -3.15 3.82 19.92
C TYR A 324 -3.83 2.59 20.57
N ASN A 325 -3.36 2.16 21.74
CA ASN A 325 -3.92 1.07 22.51
C ASN A 325 -5.38 1.32 22.88
N LYS A 326 -5.70 2.55 23.30
CA LYS A 326 -7.08 2.96 23.59
C LYS A 326 -7.95 2.89 22.34
N GLN A 327 -7.45 3.40 21.21
CA GLN A 327 -8.19 3.43 19.95
C GLN A 327 -8.47 2.03 19.39
N TYR A 328 -7.52 1.10 19.51
CA TYR A 328 -7.60 -0.20 18.86
C TYR A 328 -7.75 -1.39 19.82
N SER A 329 -7.96 -1.12 21.11
CA SER A 329 -8.09 -2.13 22.18
C SER A 329 -6.90 -3.10 22.22
N THR A 330 -5.67 -2.56 22.16
CA THR A 330 -4.41 -3.31 22.26
C THR A 330 -3.67 -2.97 23.55
N ASN A 331 -2.53 -3.63 23.82
CA ASN A 331 -1.74 -3.40 25.03
C ASN A 331 -0.22 -3.45 24.75
N PHE A 332 0.22 -2.66 23.78
CA PHE A 332 1.64 -2.53 23.43
C PHE A 332 2.37 -1.56 24.35
N THR A 333 3.70 -1.69 24.47
CA THR A 333 4.55 -0.80 25.27
C THR A 333 5.97 -0.77 24.73
N THR A 334 6.68 0.33 24.92
CA THR A 334 8.14 0.45 24.68
C THR A 334 8.97 -0.23 25.76
N LYS A 335 8.37 -0.66 26.88
CA LYS A 335 9.08 -1.29 28.02
C LYS A 335 9.63 -2.67 27.68
N ASP A 336 9.04 -3.35 26.71
CA ASP A 336 9.40 -4.69 26.29
C ASP A 336 9.67 -4.72 24.77
N SER A 337 10.82 -5.26 24.38
CA SER A 337 11.25 -5.33 22.97
C SER A 337 10.29 -6.18 22.14
N GLN A 338 9.73 -7.25 22.71
CA GLN A 338 8.76 -8.10 22.00
C GLN A 338 7.46 -7.35 21.78
N SER A 339 6.99 -6.59 22.77
CA SER A 339 5.80 -5.74 22.69
C SER A 339 5.95 -4.63 21.65
N PHE A 340 7.10 -3.95 21.61
CA PHE A 340 7.38 -2.93 20.59
C PHE A 340 7.48 -3.54 19.17
N TYR A 341 8.06 -4.73 19.04
CA TYR A 341 8.06 -5.46 17.77
C TYR A 341 6.63 -5.85 17.33
N ASN A 342 5.78 -6.27 18.28
CA ASN A 342 4.38 -6.56 18.00
C ASN A 342 3.62 -5.28 17.59
N TYR A 343 3.93 -4.13 18.19
CA TYR A 343 3.40 -2.83 17.78
C TYR A 343 3.79 -2.47 16.35
N TYR A 344 5.07 -2.62 15.98
CA TYR A 344 5.55 -2.43 14.62
C TYR A 344 4.75 -3.29 13.61
N ASN A 345 4.56 -4.57 13.92
CA ASN A 345 3.80 -5.48 13.06
C ASN A 345 2.31 -5.11 12.98
N ASP A 346 1.73 -4.65 14.09
CA ASP A 346 0.34 -4.23 14.13
C ASP A 346 0.13 -2.96 13.28
N ILE A 347 0.99 -1.95 13.41
CA ILE A 347 0.96 -0.76 12.53
C ILE A 347 1.04 -1.19 11.06
N ALA A 348 2.04 -2.02 10.71
CA ALA A 348 2.25 -2.48 9.35
C ALA A 348 0.96 -3.08 8.76
N ARG A 349 0.30 -3.95 9.54
CA ARG A 349 -0.96 -4.59 9.19
C ARG A 349 -2.08 -3.56 9.04
N ARG A 350 -2.25 -2.65 9.99
CA ARG A 350 -3.34 -1.66 9.99
C ARG A 350 -3.25 -0.64 8.86
N VAL A 351 -2.03 -0.24 8.48
CA VAL A 351 -1.81 0.60 7.29
C VAL A 351 -2.24 -0.16 6.03
N LYS A 352 -1.86 -1.44 5.88
CA LYS A 352 -2.27 -2.27 4.73
C LYS A 352 -3.81 -2.40 4.64
N HIS A 353 -4.49 -2.56 5.79
CA HIS A 353 -5.95 -2.68 5.87
C HIS A 353 -6.70 -1.34 6.00
N LYS A 354 -6.05 -0.20 5.72
CA LYS A 354 -6.71 1.13 5.71
C LYS A 354 -7.38 1.49 7.05
N GLN A 355 -6.86 0.98 8.16
CA GLN A 355 -7.32 1.30 9.52
C GLN A 355 -6.55 2.49 10.12
N ILE A 356 -5.43 2.85 9.49
CA ILE A 356 -4.63 4.05 9.74
C ILE A 356 -4.59 4.80 8.40
N ASP A 357 -5.01 6.06 8.40
CA ASP A 357 -5.07 6.89 7.20
C ASP A 357 -3.68 7.46 6.87
N ILE A 358 -2.96 7.91 7.90
CA ILE A 358 -1.61 8.48 7.77
C ILE A 358 -0.68 7.86 8.81
N LEU A 359 0.44 7.29 8.35
CA LEU A 359 1.54 6.85 9.21
C LEU A 359 2.68 7.89 9.18
N LEU A 360 2.90 8.54 10.33
CA LEU A 360 3.96 9.52 10.51
C LEU A 360 5.27 8.83 10.92
N VAL A 361 6.36 9.05 10.17
CA VAL A 361 7.64 8.34 10.38
C VAL A 361 8.84 9.25 10.17
N VAL A 362 9.96 8.91 10.82
CA VAL A 362 11.26 9.51 10.49
C VAL A 362 11.96 8.71 9.39
N ASN A 363 12.26 7.43 9.67
CA ASN A 363 13.00 6.53 8.75
C ASN A 363 12.34 5.15 8.60
N MET A 364 11.52 4.72 9.57
CA MET A 364 10.84 3.42 9.51
C MET A 364 9.81 3.41 8.37
N PHE A 365 9.52 2.23 7.81
CA PHE A 365 8.56 2.04 6.70
C PHE A 365 8.91 2.72 5.36
N LEU A 366 9.98 3.51 5.27
CA LEU A 366 10.49 4.06 4.01
C LEU A 366 11.30 3.06 3.18
N THR A 367 11.72 1.96 3.81
CA THR A 367 12.38 0.80 3.19
C THR A 367 11.72 -0.48 3.69
N GLY A 368 11.76 -1.55 2.91
CA GLY A 368 11.23 -2.88 3.30
C GLY A 368 9.69 -3.02 3.37
N PHE A 369 8.94 -1.97 3.72
CA PHE A 369 7.49 -2.04 3.83
C PHE A 369 6.77 -2.04 2.48
N ASP A 370 5.93 -3.04 2.23
CA ASP A 370 5.17 -3.16 0.99
C ASP A 370 3.65 -3.11 1.25
N SER A 371 2.96 -2.15 0.63
CA SER A 371 1.50 -2.00 0.71
C SER A 371 0.93 -1.54 -0.62
N LYS A 372 0.06 -2.35 -1.24
CA LYS A 372 -0.63 -1.97 -2.49
C LYS A 372 -1.62 -0.83 -2.28
N THR A 373 -2.21 -0.71 -1.10
CA THR A 373 -3.18 0.34 -0.73
C THR A 373 -2.53 1.65 -0.29
N LEU A 374 -1.20 1.74 -0.27
CA LEU A 374 -0.49 3.00 -0.02
C LEU A 374 -0.22 3.69 -1.36
N ASN A 375 -0.79 4.88 -1.56
CA ASN A 375 -0.62 5.65 -2.80
C ASN A 375 0.05 7.03 -2.60
N THR A 376 0.12 7.54 -1.36
CA THR A 376 0.57 8.92 -1.10
C THR A 376 1.74 8.96 -0.11
N LEU A 377 2.79 9.70 -0.45
CA LEU A 377 3.92 10.01 0.41
C LEU A 377 4.05 11.52 0.58
N TYR A 378 3.81 12.00 1.80
CA TYR A 378 4.12 13.36 2.22
C TYR A 378 5.58 13.42 2.69
N VAL A 379 6.34 14.41 2.26
CA VAL A 379 7.78 14.52 2.54
C VAL A 379 8.13 15.89 3.08
N ASP A 380 8.46 15.94 4.37
CA ASP A 380 9.16 17.07 5.01
C ASP A 380 10.55 16.59 5.51
N LYS A 381 11.33 16.04 4.58
CA LYS A 381 12.64 15.45 4.85
C LYS A 381 13.55 15.63 3.64
N ASN A 382 14.83 15.91 3.88
CA ASN A 382 15.84 15.97 2.82
C ASN A 382 16.19 14.54 2.37
N LEU A 383 15.48 14.04 1.36
CA LEU A 383 15.75 12.74 0.74
C LEU A 383 16.73 12.90 -0.43
N GLN A 384 17.68 11.97 -0.57
CA GLN A 384 18.65 11.98 -1.67
C GLN A 384 18.89 10.57 -2.22
N TYR A 385 19.24 10.51 -3.51
CA TYR A 385 19.66 9.29 -4.21
C TYR A 385 18.82 8.05 -3.87
N HIS A 386 19.45 7.04 -3.27
CA HIS A 386 18.82 5.75 -3.00
C HIS A 386 17.67 5.88 -1.99
N GLY A 387 17.84 6.68 -0.94
CA GLY A 387 16.80 6.92 0.06
C GLY A 387 15.56 7.57 -0.56
N LEU A 388 15.75 8.48 -1.52
CA LEU A 388 14.66 9.11 -2.27
C LEU A 388 13.88 8.08 -3.10
N ILE A 389 14.56 7.32 -3.96
CA ILE A 389 13.90 6.34 -4.83
C ILE A 389 13.22 5.24 -4.01
N GLN A 390 13.82 4.78 -2.92
CA GLN A 390 13.21 3.75 -2.06
C GLN A 390 11.91 4.23 -1.40
N ALA A 391 11.93 5.46 -0.86
CA ALA A 391 10.77 6.08 -0.24
C ALA A 391 9.66 6.33 -1.28
N TYR A 392 10.00 6.90 -2.44
CA TYR A 392 9.02 7.13 -3.52
C TYR A 392 8.41 5.81 -3.99
N SER A 393 9.24 4.76 -4.16
CA SER A 393 8.80 3.42 -4.57
C SER A 393 7.93 2.69 -3.53
N ARG A 394 7.53 3.33 -2.42
CA ARG A 394 6.46 2.83 -1.54
C ARG A 394 5.08 3.05 -2.16
N THR A 395 4.90 4.09 -2.98
CA THR A 395 3.58 4.50 -3.49
C THR A 395 3.21 3.87 -4.83
N ASN A 396 4.18 3.38 -5.62
CA ASN A 396 4.00 2.97 -7.01
C ASN A 396 3.65 1.48 -7.22
N ARG A 397 3.15 0.79 -6.20
CA ARG A 397 2.66 -0.59 -6.35
C ARG A 397 1.31 -0.61 -7.05
N ILE A 398 1.15 -1.50 -8.02
CA ILE A 398 -0.10 -1.69 -8.76
C ILE A 398 -1.14 -2.37 -7.84
N LEU A 399 -2.37 -1.88 -7.91
CA LEU A 399 -3.52 -2.46 -7.23
C LEU A 399 -4.68 -2.67 -8.20
N ASN A 400 -5.16 -1.59 -8.79
CA ASN A 400 -6.36 -1.47 -9.62
C ASN A 400 -6.27 -0.23 -10.52
N GLU A 401 -7.23 -0.04 -11.44
CA GLU A 401 -7.25 1.10 -12.38
C GLU A 401 -7.41 2.45 -11.68
N VAL A 402 -8.06 2.45 -10.51
CA VAL A 402 -8.24 3.63 -9.67
C VAL A 402 -6.87 4.21 -9.26
N LYS A 403 -5.91 3.34 -8.94
CA LYS A 403 -4.55 3.72 -8.56
C LYS A 403 -3.67 3.91 -9.79
N SER A 404 -3.74 5.09 -10.39
CA SER A 404 -3.01 5.45 -11.61
C SER A 404 -1.54 5.84 -11.39
N GLN A 405 -1.19 6.41 -10.23
CA GLN A 405 0.19 6.80 -9.90
C GLN A 405 0.48 6.74 -8.40
N GLY A 406 1.77 6.85 -8.07
CA GLY A 406 2.23 7.18 -6.73
C GLY A 406 2.32 8.69 -6.52
N ASN A 407 1.56 9.24 -5.57
CA ASN A 407 1.56 10.67 -5.24
C ASN A 407 2.69 10.99 -4.26
N ILE A 408 3.55 11.94 -4.60
CA ILE A 408 4.64 12.44 -3.77
C ILE A 408 4.44 13.93 -3.54
N VAL A 409 4.17 14.33 -2.30
CA VAL A 409 3.94 15.72 -1.92
C VAL A 409 5.10 16.20 -1.06
N CYS A 410 5.96 17.05 -1.64
CA CYS A 410 7.17 17.55 -1.00
C CYS A 410 6.94 18.94 -0.41
N PHE A 411 7.19 19.10 0.89
CA PHE A 411 7.20 20.40 1.60
C PHE A 411 8.60 21.03 1.68
N ARG A 412 9.53 20.47 0.90
CA ARG A 412 10.91 20.91 0.70
C ARG A 412 11.22 20.89 -0.79
N ASN A 413 12.15 21.73 -1.24
CA ASN A 413 12.62 21.69 -2.62
C ASN A 413 13.53 20.47 -2.83
N LEU A 414 12.95 19.35 -3.26
CA LEU A 414 13.69 18.13 -3.59
C LEU A 414 13.92 17.98 -5.10
N LYS A 415 13.61 18.98 -5.93
CA LYS A 415 13.62 18.85 -7.39
C LYS A 415 14.97 18.37 -7.93
N THR A 416 16.05 19.06 -7.56
CA THR A 416 17.42 18.68 -7.98
C THR A 416 17.77 17.27 -7.49
N ALA A 417 17.43 16.95 -6.24
CA ALA A 417 17.68 15.62 -5.67
C ALA A 417 16.89 14.51 -6.38
N THR A 418 15.65 14.78 -6.79
CA THR A 418 14.81 13.87 -7.57
C THR A 418 15.40 13.65 -8.96
N ASP A 419 15.80 14.74 -9.64
CA ASP A 419 16.42 14.70 -10.98
C ASP A 419 17.74 13.91 -10.96
N ASP A 420 18.58 14.13 -9.94
CA ASP A 420 19.85 13.41 -9.75
C ASP A 420 19.62 11.92 -9.45
N ALA A 421 18.64 11.60 -8.60
CA ALA A 421 18.33 10.23 -8.24
C ALA A 421 17.79 9.45 -9.45
N ILE A 422 16.87 10.04 -10.22
CA ILE A 422 16.35 9.43 -11.45
C ILE A 422 17.49 9.21 -12.43
N SER A 423 18.32 10.22 -12.69
CA SER A 423 19.45 10.10 -13.62
C SER A 423 20.43 9.01 -13.23
N LEU A 424 20.60 8.75 -11.93
CA LEU A 424 21.49 7.71 -11.43
C LEU A 424 20.90 6.30 -11.50
N PHE A 425 19.59 6.16 -11.30
CA PHE A 425 18.91 4.86 -11.20
C PHE A 425 18.07 4.48 -12.43
N SER A 426 18.20 5.24 -13.53
CA SER A 426 17.48 5.00 -14.78
C SER A 426 18.41 5.15 -16.00
N ASN A 427 17.84 5.00 -17.20
CA ASN A 427 18.53 5.27 -18.46
C ASN A 427 18.50 6.78 -18.77
N ILE A 428 19.50 7.28 -19.51
CA ILE A 428 19.87 8.72 -19.61
C ILE A 428 18.79 9.69 -20.13
N ASN A 429 17.59 9.26 -20.56
CA ASN A 429 16.50 10.13 -21.02
C ASN A 429 15.12 9.80 -20.42
N ALA A 430 15.06 9.19 -19.23
CA ALA A 430 13.84 8.54 -18.77
C ALA A 430 12.97 9.33 -17.78
N LYS A 431 13.21 10.64 -17.62
CA LYS A 431 12.45 11.45 -16.65
C LYS A 431 10.95 11.43 -16.95
N ASP A 432 10.58 11.60 -18.22
CA ASP A 432 9.18 11.62 -18.66
C ASP A 432 8.53 10.22 -18.65
N GLU A 433 9.35 9.16 -18.60
CA GLU A 433 8.89 7.79 -18.39
C GLU A 433 8.57 7.54 -16.91
N ILE A 434 9.23 8.23 -15.97
CA ILE A 434 9.14 7.96 -14.53
C ILE A 434 8.20 8.93 -13.80
N ILE A 435 8.27 10.23 -14.13
CA ILE A 435 7.46 11.28 -13.52
C ILE A 435 6.29 11.59 -14.46
N MET A 436 5.12 11.82 -13.86
CA MET A 436 3.94 12.32 -14.56
C MET A 436 4.23 13.68 -15.22
N GLN A 437 3.57 13.95 -16.33
CA GLN A 437 3.68 15.27 -16.98
C GLN A 437 3.00 16.37 -16.14
N PRO A 438 3.27 17.65 -16.41
CA PRO A 438 2.56 18.75 -15.80
C PRO A 438 1.03 18.66 -15.97
N TYR A 439 0.30 19.30 -15.08
CA TYR A 439 -1.16 19.31 -15.06
C TYR A 439 -1.76 19.77 -16.41
N GLU A 440 -1.18 20.81 -17.01
CA GLU A 440 -1.64 21.43 -18.25
C GLU A 440 -1.56 20.47 -19.45
N GLU A 441 -0.57 19.58 -19.47
CA GLU A 441 -0.42 18.54 -20.50
C GLU A 441 -1.56 17.52 -20.40
N TYR A 442 -1.98 17.15 -19.17
CA TYR A 442 -3.12 16.25 -18.98
C TYR A 442 -4.46 16.91 -19.33
N VAL A 443 -4.60 18.22 -19.07
CA VAL A 443 -5.76 19.00 -19.54
C VAL A 443 -5.81 19.00 -21.08
N GLY A 444 -4.67 19.25 -21.74
CA GLY A 444 -4.55 19.18 -23.19
C GLY A 444 -4.96 17.81 -23.75
N LYS A 445 -4.41 16.73 -23.20
CA LYS A 445 -4.76 15.35 -23.58
C LYS A 445 -6.23 15.03 -23.36
N PHE A 446 -6.82 15.48 -22.25
CA PHE A 446 -8.24 15.28 -21.98
C PHE A 446 -9.09 15.97 -23.05
N ASN A 447 -8.76 17.20 -23.40
CA ASN A 447 -9.47 17.95 -24.44
C ASN A 447 -9.32 17.29 -25.82
N GLU A 448 -8.14 16.76 -26.16
CA GLU A 448 -7.92 15.98 -27.39
C GLU A 448 -8.71 14.66 -27.41
N ALA A 449 -8.73 13.93 -26.30
CA ALA A 449 -9.54 12.73 -26.14
C ALA A 449 -11.04 13.05 -26.27
N PHE A 450 -11.48 14.20 -25.76
CA PHE A 450 -12.86 14.65 -25.88
C PHE A 450 -13.23 14.99 -27.32
N ILE A 451 -12.34 15.64 -28.08
CA ILE A 451 -12.52 15.85 -29.51
C ILE A 451 -12.64 14.51 -30.24
N SER A 452 -11.81 13.53 -29.87
CA SER A 452 -11.85 12.19 -30.45
C SER A 452 -13.17 11.46 -30.14
N LEU A 453 -13.69 11.60 -28.92
CA LEU A 453 -15.02 11.10 -28.54
C LEU A 453 -16.10 11.74 -29.42
N LEU A 454 -16.06 13.06 -29.63
CA LEU A 454 -17.05 13.78 -30.45
C LEU A 454 -17.01 13.39 -31.93
N GLN A 455 -15.91 12.84 -32.44
CA GLN A 455 -15.86 12.29 -33.80
C GLN A 455 -16.62 10.96 -33.92
N VAL A 456 -16.71 10.19 -32.84
CA VAL A 456 -17.46 8.93 -32.78
C VAL A 456 -18.91 9.18 -32.41
N ALA A 457 -19.15 10.00 -31.38
CA ALA A 457 -20.46 10.38 -30.88
C ALA A 457 -20.52 11.90 -30.70
N PRO A 458 -20.97 12.67 -31.73
CA PRO A 458 -21.04 14.13 -31.67
C PRO A 458 -21.95 14.70 -30.57
N SER A 459 -22.87 13.87 -30.06
CA SER A 459 -23.73 14.21 -28.93
C SER A 459 -23.98 12.98 -28.05
N VAL A 460 -24.37 13.20 -26.79
CA VAL A 460 -24.75 12.11 -25.87
C VAL A 460 -25.81 11.19 -26.48
N ASN A 461 -26.80 11.77 -27.18
CA ASN A 461 -27.87 10.99 -27.80
C ASN A 461 -27.38 10.14 -28.98
N SER A 462 -26.36 10.59 -29.72
CA SER A 462 -25.82 9.83 -30.85
C SER A 462 -25.18 8.51 -30.45
N VAL A 463 -24.89 8.29 -29.16
CA VAL A 463 -24.44 6.98 -28.66
C VAL A 463 -25.53 5.92 -28.81
N ASN A 464 -26.81 6.29 -28.75
CA ASN A 464 -27.91 5.35 -28.96
C ASN A 464 -28.09 4.96 -30.44
N ASP A 465 -27.54 5.78 -31.34
CA ASP A 465 -27.71 5.65 -32.79
C ASP A 465 -26.46 5.03 -33.46
N LEU A 466 -25.54 4.44 -32.68
CA LEU A 466 -24.35 3.78 -33.21
C LEU A 466 -24.76 2.57 -34.07
N GLU A 467 -24.20 2.49 -35.28
CA GLU A 467 -24.70 1.59 -36.33
C GLU A 467 -24.34 0.11 -36.10
N ASP A 468 -23.18 -0.15 -35.47
CA ASP A 468 -22.65 -1.50 -35.25
C ASP A 468 -21.77 -1.63 -33.99
N GLU A 469 -21.44 -2.88 -33.62
CA GLU A 469 -20.58 -3.20 -32.47
C GLU A 469 -19.16 -2.62 -32.60
N GLU A 470 -18.68 -2.34 -33.82
CA GLU A 470 -17.36 -1.71 -34.02
C GLU A 470 -17.38 -0.24 -33.59
N LYS A 471 -18.45 0.49 -33.91
CA LYS A 471 -18.67 1.87 -33.46
C LYS A 471 -18.93 1.96 -31.97
N GLU A 472 -19.67 1.01 -31.40
CA GLU A 472 -19.82 0.89 -29.94
C GLU A 472 -18.46 0.66 -29.26
N LEU A 473 -17.61 -0.22 -29.80
CA LEU A 473 -16.24 -0.44 -29.33
C LEU A 473 -15.37 0.82 -29.45
N GLU A 474 -15.47 1.58 -30.54
CA GLU A 474 -14.77 2.87 -30.71
C GLU A 474 -15.19 3.88 -29.63
N PHE A 475 -16.50 4.00 -29.36
CA PHE A 475 -17.03 4.86 -28.31
C PHE A 475 -16.53 4.41 -26.93
N ILE A 476 -16.60 3.11 -26.62
CA ILE A 476 -16.14 2.55 -25.34
C ILE A 476 -14.65 2.87 -25.13
N LYS A 477 -13.81 2.69 -26.16
CA LYS A 477 -12.37 3.02 -26.08
C LYS A 477 -12.14 4.52 -25.87
N ALA A 478 -12.85 5.36 -26.61
CA ALA A 478 -12.70 6.82 -26.49
C ALA A 478 -13.13 7.32 -25.11
N PHE A 479 -14.25 6.81 -24.57
CA PHE A 479 -14.73 7.21 -23.26
C PHE A 479 -13.86 6.66 -22.12
N ARG A 480 -13.31 5.43 -22.25
CA ARG A 480 -12.32 4.88 -21.30
C ARG A 480 -11.10 5.78 -21.17
N GLU A 481 -10.58 6.30 -22.28
CA GLU A 481 -9.43 7.21 -22.23
C GLU A 481 -9.77 8.49 -21.45
N LEU A 482 -10.97 9.05 -21.64
CA LEU A 482 -11.44 10.18 -20.84
C LEU A 482 -11.56 9.85 -19.35
N MET A 483 -12.08 8.66 -19.00
CA MET A 483 -12.18 8.23 -17.60
C MET A 483 -10.79 8.10 -16.95
N ARG A 484 -9.82 7.51 -17.66
CA ARG A 484 -8.43 7.39 -17.20
C ARG A 484 -7.77 8.75 -17.01
N LEU A 485 -7.94 9.67 -17.96
CA LEU A 485 -7.42 11.03 -17.86
C LEU A 485 -8.09 11.81 -16.71
N LYS A 486 -9.42 11.72 -16.56
CA LYS A 486 -10.15 12.29 -15.39
C LYS A 486 -9.62 11.72 -14.08
N ASN A 487 -9.36 10.41 -14.02
CA ASN A 487 -8.82 9.76 -12.84
C ASN A 487 -7.47 10.38 -12.42
N VAL A 488 -6.55 10.55 -13.37
CA VAL A 488 -5.26 11.21 -13.14
C VAL A 488 -5.46 12.66 -12.70
N LEU A 489 -6.28 13.43 -13.43
CA LEU A 489 -6.56 14.85 -13.18
C LEU A 489 -7.10 15.10 -11.76
N ASN A 490 -8.00 14.24 -11.27
CA ASN A 490 -8.57 14.32 -9.92
C ASN A 490 -7.53 14.36 -8.80
N THR A 491 -6.33 13.81 -9.02
CA THR A 491 -5.27 13.82 -7.99
C THR A 491 -4.55 15.15 -7.87
N PHE A 492 -4.51 15.98 -8.92
CA PHE A 492 -3.90 17.31 -8.85
C PHE A 492 -4.77 18.24 -8.02
N THR A 493 -4.18 18.99 -7.08
CA THR A 493 -4.94 19.87 -6.18
C THR A 493 -5.63 21.02 -6.90
N GLU A 494 -5.07 21.44 -8.03
CA GLU A 494 -5.54 22.57 -8.84
C GLU A 494 -6.71 22.19 -9.77
N PHE A 495 -6.93 20.89 -10.03
CA PHE A 495 -7.90 20.47 -11.03
C PHE A 495 -9.33 20.90 -10.69
N THR A 496 -9.97 21.55 -11.65
CA THR A 496 -11.41 21.81 -11.71
C THR A 496 -11.95 21.45 -13.09
N PHE A 497 -13.26 21.20 -13.20
CA PHE A 497 -13.89 20.96 -14.50
C PHE A 497 -13.92 22.21 -15.40
N ASP A 498 -13.75 23.41 -14.82
CA ASP A 498 -13.71 24.67 -15.57
C ASP A 498 -12.50 24.77 -16.50
N ASP A 499 -11.44 24.01 -16.21
CA ASP A 499 -10.23 23.94 -17.02
C ASP A 499 -10.39 23.02 -18.26
N LEU A 500 -11.47 22.25 -18.32
CA LEU A 500 -11.75 21.28 -19.39
C LEU A 500 -12.73 21.84 -20.43
N SER A 501 -12.60 21.37 -21.67
CA SER A 501 -13.57 21.66 -22.75
C SER A 501 -14.91 20.93 -22.55
N MET A 502 -14.91 19.90 -21.71
CA MET A 502 -16.08 19.12 -21.32
C MET A 502 -16.49 19.51 -19.91
N ASN A 503 -17.75 19.90 -19.71
CA ASN A 503 -18.26 20.17 -18.36
C ASN A 503 -18.63 18.86 -17.64
N GLU A 504 -18.76 18.95 -16.31
CA GLU A 504 -19.06 17.81 -15.44
C GLU A 504 -20.35 17.08 -15.83
N GLN A 505 -21.44 17.83 -16.09
CA GLN A 505 -22.71 17.23 -16.49
C GLN A 505 -22.59 16.40 -17.76
N THR A 506 -21.88 16.93 -18.78
CA THR A 506 -21.68 16.23 -20.05
C THR A 506 -20.87 14.95 -19.83
N PHE A 507 -19.89 14.97 -18.92
CA PHE A 507 -19.14 13.77 -18.56
C PHE A 507 -20.04 12.71 -17.93
N GLU A 508 -20.90 13.09 -16.98
CA GLU A 508 -21.85 12.17 -16.36
C GLU A 508 -22.88 11.65 -17.36
N ASP A 509 -23.34 12.47 -18.31
CA ASP A 509 -24.28 12.05 -19.35
C ASP A 509 -23.67 10.98 -20.29
N TYR A 510 -22.42 11.16 -20.73
CA TYR A 510 -21.72 10.13 -21.51
C TYR A 510 -21.38 8.88 -20.68
N LYS A 511 -21.08 9.04 -19.38
CA LYS A 511 -20.88 7.93 -18.43
C LYS A 511 -22.14 7.07 -18.31
N SER A 512 -23.32 7.68 -18.25
CA SER A 512 -24.58 6.94 -18.27
C SER A 512 -24.71 6.11 -19.56
N LYS A 513 -24.39 6.68 -20.73
CA LYS A 513 -24.42 5.94 -22.00
C LYS A 513 -23.40 4.81 -22.08
N TYR A 514 -22.23 5.02 -21.50
CA TYR A 514 -21.22 3.98 -21.37
C TYR A 514 -21.71 2.80 -20.51
N LEU A 515 -22.42 3.08 -19.42
CA LEU A 515 -23.04 2.05 -18.58
C LEU A 515 -24.20 1.33 -19.27
N ASP A 516 -25.02 2.05 -20.04
CA ASP A 516 -26.08 1.45 -20.87
C ASP A 516 -25.49 0.37 -21.82
N LEU A 517 -24.38 0.70 -22.50
CA LEU A 517 -23.69 -0.24 -23.40
C LEU A 517 -23.09 -1.45 -22.66
N TYR A 518 -22.56 -1.25 -21.46
CA TYR A 518 -22.10 -2.36 -20.61
C TYR A 518 -23.24 -3.32 -20.25
N ASP A 519 -24.39 -2.79 -19.83
CA ASP A 519 -25.56 -3.60 -19.49
C ASP A 519 -26.12 -4.33 -20.72
N MET A 520 -26.13 -3.68 -21.88
CA MET A 520 -26.50 -4.31 -23.16
C MET A 520 -25.55 -5.47 -23.49
N ALA A 521 -24.24 -5.26 -23.48
CA ALA A 521 -23.25 -6.30 -23.76
C ALA A 521 -23.42 -7.51 -22.82
N LYS A 522 -23.65 -7.26 -21.52
CA LYS A 522 -23.90 -8.31 -20.52
C LYS A 522 -25.21 -9.06 -20.73
N SER A 523 -26.27 -8.39 -21.20
CA SER A 523 -27.56 -9.01 -21.48
C SER A 523 -27.52 -9.94 -22.71
N HIS A 524 -26.65 -9.64 -23.67
CA HIS A 524 -26.45 -10.44 -24.88
C HIS A 524 -25.72 -11.77 -24.64
N HIS A 525 -25.10 -11.99 -23.48
CA HIS A 525 -24.52 -13.29 -23.08
C HIS A 525 -25.50 -14.47 -23.08
N GLN A 526 -26.83 -14.23 -23.12
CA GLN A 526 -27.84 -15.28 -23.16
C GLN A 526 -28.23 -15.78 -24.56
N LYS A 527 -27.69 -15.21 -25.66
CA LYS A 527 -28.01 -15.66 -27.04
C LYS A 527 -26.76 -15.95 -27.87
N GLU A 528 -26.88 -16.96 -28.74
CA GLU A 528 -25.85 -17.74 -29.47
C GLU A 528 -24.86 -16.97 -30.41
N LYS A 529 -24.62 -15.66 -30.26
CA LYS A 529 -23.61 -14.94 -31.07
C LYS A 529 -22.42 -14.47 -30.23
N VAL A 530 -21.21 -14.71 -30.75
CA VAL A 530 -19.95 -14.18 -30.21
C VAL A 530 -19.90 -12.69 -30.55
N SER A 531 -20.28 -11.84 -29.60
CA SER A 531 -20.16 -10.37 -29.68
C SER A 531 -18.74 -9.94 -29.37
N ILE A 532 -18.20 -8.96 -30.11
CA ILE A 532 -16.85 -8.42 -29.89
C ILE A 532 -16.79 -7.68 -28.55
N LEU A 533 -17.94 -7.22 -28.06
CA LEU A 533 -18.07 -6.46 -26.82
C LEU A 533 -17.88 -7.32 -25.56
N ASN A 534 -18.07 -8.64 -25.67
CA ASN A 534 -17.96 -9.56 -24.53
C ASN A 534 -16.52 -9.70 -24.00
N ASP A 535 -15.51 -9.43 -24.84
CA ASP A 535 -14.10 -9.52 -24.48
C ASP A 535 -13.50 -8.15 -24.06
N ILE A 536 -14.32 -7.10 -23.99
CA ILE A 536 -13.89 -5.77 -23.59
C ILE A 536 -13.93 -5.64 -22.07
N ASP A 537 -12.82 -5.19 -21.48
CA ASP A 537 -12.81 -4.68 -20.12
C ASP A 537 -13.43 -3.27 -20.06
N PHE A 538 -14.52 -3.08 -19.33
CA PHE A 538 -15.18 -1.77 -19.22
C PHE A 538 -14.58 -0.86 -18.14
N GLU A 539 -13.56 -1.27 -17.38
CA GLU A 539 -12.93 -0.45 -16.32
C GLU A 539 -13.92 0.19 -15.35
N LEU A 540 -14.97 -0.54 -14.98
CA LEU A 540 -16.06 -0.01 -14.15
C LEU A 540 -15.55 0.52 -12.80
N GLU A 541 -14.41 0.04 -12.31
CA GLU A 541 -13.73 0.56 -11.11
C GLU A 541 -13.45 2.07 -11.16
N LEU A 542 -13.22 2.65 -12.35
CA LEU A 542 -13.05 4.09 -12.52
C LEU A 542 -14.36 4.87 -12.38
N ILE A 543 -15.50 4.20 -12.59
CA ILE A 543 -16.87 4.75 -12.53
C ILE A 543 -17.42 4.66 -11.11
N HIS A 544 -17.11 3.60 -10.37
CA HIS A 544 -17.56 3.32 -9.00
C HIS A 544 -17.12 4.39 -7.96
N ARG A 545 -16.39 5.43 -8.40
CA ARG A 545 -15.82 6.47 -7.56
C ARG A 545 -16.81 7.42 -6.92
N ASP A 546 -18.03 7.49 -7.42
CA ASP A 546 -19.13 8.13 -6.70
C ASP A 546 -19.80 7.06 -5.85
N GLU A 547 -19.05 6.50 -4.89
CA GLU A 547 -19.53 5.43 -4.04
C GLU A 547 -20.90 5.84 -3.45
N ILE A 548 -21.94 5.14 -3.89
CA ILE A 548 -23.21 5.04 -3.20
C ILE A 548 -22.91 4.25 -1.90
N ASN A 549 -22.21 4.90 -0.98
CA ASN A 549 -22.02 4.42 0.36
C ASN A 549 -23.34 4.63 1.14
N VAL A 550 -23.45 4.01 2.32
CA VAL A 550 -24.66 4.16 3.13
C VAL A 550 -24.99 5.64 3.39
N ALA A 551 -23.99 6.51 3.58
CA ALA A 551 -24.26 7.93 3.78
C ALA A 551 -24.91 8.62 2.56
N TYR A 552 -24.53 8.23 1.35
CA TYR A 552 -25.16 8.71 0.12
C TYR A 552 -26.56 8.14 -0.07
N ILE A 553 -26.75 6.84 0.21
CA ILE A 553 -28.08 6.19 0.19
C ILE A 553 -29.01 6.91 1.19
N LEU A 554 -28.57 7.13 2.42
CA LEU A 554 -29.32 7.83 3.44
C LEU A 554 -29.70 9.25 3.00
N LYS A 555 -28.79 9.96 2.32
CA LYS A 555 -29.07 11.29 1.74
C LYS A 555 -30.12 11.23 0.63
N LEU A 556 -30.09 10.21 -0.23
CA LEU A 556 -31.11 10.00 -1.26
C LEU A 556 -32.46 9.66 -0.63
N LEU A 557 -32.49 8.84 0.42
CA LEU A 557 -33.72 8.49 1.15
C LEU A 557 -34.32 9.71 1.87
N ALA A 558 -33.49 10.55 2.49
CA ALA A 558 -33.94 11.82 3.09
C ALA A 558 -34.54 12.75 2.03
N LYS A 559 -33.86 12.93 0.90
CA LYS A 559 -34.37 13.72 -0.22
C LYS A 559 -35.68 13.16 -0.77
N LEU A 560 -35.81 11.83 -0.87
CA LEU A 560 -37.03 11.15 -1.29
C LEU A 560 -38.18 11.43 -0.31
N LYS A 561 -37.93 11.37 1.00
CA LYS A 561 -38.93 11.65 2.03
C LYS A 561 -39.44 13.09 1.97
N ASP A 562 -38.54 14.05 1.74
CA ASP A 562 -38.85 15.47 1.67
C ASP A 562 -39.50 15.92 0.34
N ALA A 563 -39.53 15.04 -0.67
CA ALA A 563 -40.07 15.34 -2.00
C ALA A 563 -41.61 15.26 -2.05
N THR A 564 -42.21 15.94 -3.03
CA THR A 564 -43.65 15.86 -3.32
C THR A 564 -44.05 14.49 -3.88
N GLU A 565 -45.34 14.09 -3.80
CA GLU A 565 -45.80 12.76 -4.27
C GLU A 565 -45.43 12.48 -5.76
N GLU A 566 -45.50 13.51 -6.61
CA GLU A 566 -45.17 13.40 -8.05
C GLU A 566 -43.64 13.27 -8.28
N GLU A 567 -42.82 13.86 -7.40
CA GLU A 567 -41.36 13.76 -7.43
C GLU A 567 -40.85 12.49 -6.74
N GLN A 568 -41.58 11.96 -5.77
CA GLN A 568 -41.24 10.74 -5.05
C GLN A 568 -41.19 9.53 -5.99
N GLU A 569 -42.19 9.38 -6.87
CA GLU A 569 -42.23 8.27 -7.82
C GLU A 569 -41.05 8.32 -8.80
N LYS A 570 -40.67 9.53 -9.23
CA LYS A 570 -39.51 9.77 -10.09
C LYS A 570 -38.19 9.48 -9.35
N GLN A 571 -38.00 10.01 -8.15
CA GLN A 571 -36.79 9.84 -7.36
C GLN A 571 -36.61 8.39 -6.89
N HIS A 572 -37.69 7.68 -6.54
CA HIS A 572 -37.64 6.26 -6.21
C HIS A 572 -37.12 5.46 -7.40
N LYS A 573 -37.62 5.74 -8.61
CA LYS A 573 -37.13 5.10 -9.83
C LYS A 573 -35.66 5.40 -10.11
N GLU A 574 -35.23 6.66 -9.96
CA GLU A 574 -33.83 7.07 -10.10
C GLU A 574 -32.92 6.34 -9.10
N ILE A 575 -33.34 6.20 -7.83
CA ILE A 575 -32.59 5.46 -6.79
C ILE A 575 -32.43 3.98 -7.19
N LEU A 576 -33.50 3.33 -7.68
CA LEU A 576 -33.44 1.93 -8.10
C LEU A 576 -32.57 1.72 -9.34
N GLU A 577 -32.56 2.67 -10.28
CA GLU A 577 -31.70 2.65 -11.47
C GLU A 577 -30.22 2.86 -11.08
N LEU A 578 -29.93 3.81 -10.18
CA LEU A 578 -28.59 4.03 -9.62
C LEU A 578 -28.03 2.78 -8.92
N LEU A 579 -28.86 2.10 -8.12
CA LEU A 579 -28.49 0.86 -7.44
C LEU A 579 -28.35 -0.34 -8.39
N ALA A 580 -28.95 -0.28 -9.58
CA ALA A 580 -28.87 -1.33 -10.59
C ALA A 580 -27.54 -1.34 -11.36
N GLY A 581 -26.95 -0.14 -11.54
CA GLY A 581 -25.69 0.07 -12.24
C GLY A 581 -24.45 -0.41 -11.48
N ASP A 582 -24.58 -0.74 -10.19
CA ASP A 582 -23.48 -1.24 -9.36
C ASP A 582 -23.64 -2.74 -9.04
N THR A 583 -22.63 -3.54 -9.40
CA THR A 583 -22.64 -4.99 -9.18
C THR A 583 -22.64 -5.41 -7.71
N GLN A 584 -22.08 -4.61 -6.80
CA GLN A 584 -22.09 -4.84 -5.36
C GLN A 584 -23.38 -4.35 -4.69
N LEU A 585 -24.06 -3.35 -5.28
CA LEU A 585 -25.32 -2.82 -4.74
C LEU A 585 -26.55 -3.52 -5.30
N ARG A 586 -26.41 -4.29 -6.38
CA ARG A 586 -27.48 -5.14 -6.93
C ARG A 586 -28.07 -6.07 -5.88
N SER A 587 -27.24 -6.63 -5.00
CA SER A 587 -27.68 -7.52 -3.91
C SER A 587 -28.40 -6.75 -2.78
N LYS A 588 -28.16 -5.45 -2.66
CA LYS A 588 -28.76 -4.54 -1.67
C LYS A 588 -30.00 -3.82 -2.17
N ARG A 589 -30.18 -3.74 -3.50
CA ARG A 589 -31.32 -3.09 -4.15
C ARG A 589 -32.65 -3.58 -3.59
N GLU A 590 -32.83 -4.89 -3.45
CA GLU A 590 -34.07 -5.47 -2.90
C GLU A 590 -34.34 -5.01 -1.48
N LEU A 591 -33.30 -4.89 -0.65
CA LEU A 591 -33.43 -4.41 0.74
C LEU A 591 -33.74 -2.92 0.80
N ILE A 592 -33.12 -2.11 -0.06
CA ILE A 592 -33.37 -0.66 -0.10
C ILE A 592 -34.77 -0.38 -0.64
N ASP A 593 -35.22 -1.10 -1.68
CA ASP A 593 -36.58 -1.01 -2.19
C ASP A 593 -37.61 -1.40 -1.13
N LYS A 594 -37.34 -2.50 -0.40
CA LYS A 594 -38.15 -2.92 0.74
C LYS A 594 -38.20 -1.86 1.85
N PHE A 595 -37.08 -1.21 2.16
CA PHE A 595 -37.05 -0.10 3.12
C PHE A 595 -37.93 1.08 2.66
N ILE A 596 -37.81 1.48 1.39
CA ILE A 596 -38.58 2.57 0.79
C ILE A 596 -40.08 2.29 0.85
N GLN A 597 -40.50 1.04 0.62
CA GLN A 597 -41.92 0.68 0.58
C GLN A 597 -42.51 0.43 1.97
N GLU A 598 -41.78 -0.24 2.86
CA GLU A 598 -42.33 -0.74 4.13
C GLU A 598 -42.02 0.15 5.34
N ASN A 599 -40.94 0.93 5.31
CA ASN A 599 -40.46 1.68 6.49
C ASN A 599 -40.52 3.19 6.27
N LEU A 600 -40.03 3.68 5.12
CA LEU A 600 -39.99 5.11 4.80
C LEU A 600 -41.35 5.84 4.93
N PRO A 601 -42.52 5.23 4.61
CA PRO A 601 -43.82 5.89 4.81
C PRO A 601 -44.17 6.14 6.28
N HIS A 602 -43.57 5.39 7.20
CA HIS A 602 -43.82 5.45 8.64
C HIS A 602 -42.83 6.36 9.39
N ILE A 603 -41.83 6.89 8.70
CA ILE A 603 -40.86 7.83 9.25
C ILE A 603 -41.43 9.24 9.05
N ASP A 604 -41.62 10.00 10.12
CA ASP A 604 -42.17 11.36 10.06
C ASP A 604 -41.09 12.41 9.69
N ASP A 605 -39.91 12.30 10.30
CA ASP A 605 -38.78 13.23 10.12
C ASP A 605 -37.64 12.58 9.30
N SER A 606 -37.13 13.30 8.30
CA SER A 606 -36.02 12.80 7.47
C SER A 606 -34.70 12.65 8.25
N ASP A 607 -34.56 13.34 9.39
CA ASP A 607 -33.42 13.20 10.30
C ASP A 607 -33.38 11.83 11.02
N ASP A 608 -34.53 11.12 11.14
CA ASP A 608 -34.62 9.80 11.80
C ASP A 608 -34.28 8.63 10.86
N ILE A 609 -34.16 8.89 9.55
CA ILE A 609 -33.90 7.88 8.52
C ILE A 609 -32.63 7.05 8.78
N PRO A 610 -31.48 7.63 9.21
CA PRO A 610 -30.29 6.84 9.52
C PRO A 610 -30.56 5.75 10.55
N ASP A 611 -31.18 6.10 11.68
CA ASP A 611 -31.39 5.17 12.79
C ASP A 611 -32.41 4.09 12.42
N GLU A 612 -33.51 4.45 11.75
CA GLU A 612 -34.51 3.51 11.25
C GLU A 612 -33.95 2.59 10.16
N PHE A 613 -33.11 3.12 9.27
CA PHE A 613 -32.43 2.32 8.25
C PHE A 613 -31.49 1.29 8.87
N TYR A 614 -30.67 1.68 9.86
CA TYR A 614 -29.80 0.73 10.55
C TYR A 614 -30.58 -0.33 11.34
N SER A 615 -31.70 0.06 11.97
CA SER A 615 -32.61 -0.85 12.67
C SER A 615 -33.21 -1.89 11.72
N PHE A 616 -33.78 -1.44 10.59
CA PHE A 616 -34.30 -2.31 9.54
C PHE A 616 -33.21 -3.25 9.00
N TRP A 617 -32.02 -2.71 8.70
CA TRP A 617 -30.92 -3.49 8.17
C TRP A 617 -30.48 -4.60 9.11
N ASP A 618 -30.44 -4.33 10.43
CA ASP A 618 -30.12 -5.36 11.42
C ASP A 618 -31.19 -6.44 11.51
N GLN A 619 -32.47 -6.06 11.45
CA GLN A 619 -33.59 -7.00 11.47
C GLN A 619 -33.58 -7.94 10.26
N GLU A 620 -33.36 -7.40 9.06
CA GLU A 620 -33.25 -8.19 7.83
C GLU A 620 -32.01 -9.10 7.87
N ARG A 621 -30.88 -8.60 8.38
CA ARG A 621 -29.66 -9.38 8.57
C ARG A 621 -29.89 -10.57 9.50
N GLN A 622 -30.52 -10.36 10.65
CA GLN A 622 -30.84 -11.43 11.60
C GLN A 622 -31.82 -12.46 10.99
N SER A 623 -32.79 -11.99 10.22
CA SER A 623 -33.78 -12.84 9.55
C SER A 623 -33.15 -13.69 8.44
N ALA A 624 -32.24 -13.11 7.65
CA ALA A 624 -31.49 -13.81 6.61
C ALA A 624 -30.58 -14.89 7.19
N ILE A 625 -29.92 -14.65 8.33
CA ILE A 625 -29.15 -15.70 9.03
C ILE A 625 -30.08 -16.84 9.47
N LYS A 626 -31.24 -16.53 10.07
CA LYS A 626 -32.21 -17.56 10.48
C LYS A 626 -32.72 -18.38 9.30
N LEU A 627 -32.97 -17.73 8.16
CA LEU A 627 -33.39 -18.40 6.93
C LEU A 627 -32.30 -19.32 6.40
N LEU A 628 -31.05 -18.83 6.29
CA LEU A 628 -29.89 -19.61 5.89
C LEU A 628 -29.69 -20.84 6.80
N SER A 629 -29.82 -20.65 8.11
CA SER A 629 -29.74 -21.74 9.08
C SER A 629 -30.83 -22.79 8.88
N LYS A 630 -32.07 -22.36 8.59
CA LYS A 630 -33.19 -23.27 8.37
C LYS A 630 -33.08 -24.05 7.06
N GLU A 631 -32.71 -23.39 5.97
CA GLU A 631 -32.59 -24.01 4.64
C GLU A 631 -31.48 -25.05 4.57
N GLU A 632 -30.33 -24.75 5.17
CA GLU A 632 -29.14 -25.61 5.10
C GLU A 632 -28.98 -26.48 6.38
N ASN A 633 -29.96 -26.44 7.29
CA ASN A 633 -29.96 -27.14 8.57
C ASN A 633 -28.69 -26.90 9.39
N LEU A 634 -28.34 -25.61 9.56
CA LEU A 634 -27.17 -25.13 10.28
C LEU A 634 -27.50 -24.74 11.72
N ASP A 635 -26.48 -24.81 12.56
CA ASP A 635 -26.43 -24.20 13.87
C ASP A 635 -26.15 -22.70 13.71
N SER A 636 -27.10 -21.86 14.15
CA SER A 636 -27.05 -20.41 13.99
C SER A 636 -25.85 -19.76 14.68
N GLU A 637 -25.40 -20.26 15.83
CA GLU A 637 -24.23 -19.70 16.52
C GLU A 637 -22.95 -20.06 15.77
N LYS A 638 -22.85 -21.31 15.29
CA LYS A 638 -21.66 -21.76 14.55
C LYS A 638 -21.51 -21.08 13.20
N ILE A 639 -22.60 -20.87 12.46
CA ILE A 639 -22.51 -20.15 11.17
C ILE A 639 -22.17 -18.67 11.40
N GLN A 640 -22.68 -18.04 12.46
CA GLN A 640 -22.26 -16.69 12.85
C GLN A 640 -20.78 -16.65 13.23
N GLN A 641 -20.26 -17.64 13.94
CA GLN A 641 -18.83 -17.76 14.22
C GLN A 641 -18.01 -17.97 12.94
N LEU A 642 -18.47 -18.78 11.99
CA LEU A 642 -17.80 -18.96 10.70
C LEU A 642 -17.78 -17.67 9.89
N ILE A 643 -18.89 -16.93 9.85
CA ILE A 643 -18.97 -15.60 9.22
C ILE A 643 -18.02 -14.64 9.94
N GLY A 644 -18.05 -14.56 11.27
CA GLY A 644 -17.15 -13.71 12.05
C GLY A 644 -15.67 -14.06 11.86
N ASN A 645 -15.34 -15.35 11.80
CA ASN A 645 -14.00 -15.84 11.50
C ASN A 645 -13.59 -15.51 10.07
N PHE A 646 -14.50 -15.62 9.10
CA PHE A 646 -14.24 -15.21 7.72
C PHE A 646 -13.99 -13.70 7.64
N LEU A 647 -14.83 -12.87 8.27
CA LEU A 647 -14.64 -11.41 8.33
C LEU A 647 -13.34 -11.00 9.02
N PHE A 648 -12.88 -11.80 10.00
CA PHE A 648 -11.65 -11.53 10.73
C PHE A 648 -10.39 -12.06 10.02
N THR A 649 -10.50 -13.16 9.27
CA THR A 649 -9.34 -13.89 8.71
C THR A 649 -9.23 -13.86 7.19
N GLU A 650 -10.30 -13.46 6.49
CA GLU A 650 -10.50 -13.53 5.03
C GLU A 650 -10.23 -14.92 4.42
N LYS A 651 -10.17 -15.95 5.27
CA LYS A 651 -10.02 -17.33 4.82
C LYS A 651 -11.39 -17.95 4.70
N VAL A 652 -11.68 -18.42 3.50
CA VAL A 652 -12.80 -19.31 3.26
C VAL A 652 -12.72 -20.48 4.25
N PRO A 653 -13.78 -20.74 5.04
CA PRO A 653 -13.75 -21.81 6.03
C PRO A 653 -13.49 -23.15 5.36
N LEU A 654 -12.77 -24.05 6.05
CA LEU A 654 -12.50 -25.36 5.49
C LEU A 654 -13.80 -26.16 5.39
N ARG A 655 -13.83 -27.13 4.47
CA ARG A 655 -15.01 -27.98 4.27
C ARG A 655 -15.47 -28.63 5.59
N ASP A 656 -14.53 -29.09 6.42
CA ASP A 656 -14.86 -29.72 7.69
C ASP A 656 -15.43 -28.74 8.72
N ASP A 657 -15.02 -27.48 8.69
CA ASP A 657 -15.55 -26.43 9.58
C ASP A 657 -17.02 -26.14 9.23
N VAL A 658 -17.32 -26.04 7.93
CA VAL A 658 -18.67 -25.81 7.41
C VAL A 658 -19.59 -26.99 7.70
N ILE A 659 -19.11 -28.23 7.49
CA ILE A 659 -19.87 -29.43 7.85
C ILE A 659 -20.03 -29.55 9.38
N GLY A 660 -19.08 -29.04 10.17
CA GLY A 660 -19.17 -28.97 11.63
C GLY A 660 -20.25 -28.01 12.15
N ALA A 661 -20.65 -27.03 11.34
CA ALA A 661 -21.75 -26.12 11.62
C ALA A 661 -23.15 -26.68 11.29
N MET A 662 -23.25 -27.84 10.63
CA MET A 662 -24.54 -28.48 10.35
C MET A 662 -25.08 -29.24 11.57
N ASN A 663 -26.39 -29.17 11.81
CA ASN A 663 -27.07 -29.95 12.85
C ASN A 663 -27.08 -31.46 12.51
N GLN A 664 -27.12 -31.79 11.22
CA GLN A 664 -27.05 -33.17 10.72
C GLN A 664 -26.00 -33.30 9.62
N LYS A 665 -25.04 -34.22 9.83
CA LYS A 665 -23.92 -34.40 8.89
C LYS A 665 -24.36 -35.15 7.63
N PRO A 666 -24.02 -34.66 6.42
CA PRO A 666 -24.33 -35.33 5.17
C PRO A 666 -23.43 -36.56 4.94
N SER A 667 -23.83 -37.40 3.99
CA SER A 667 -23.08 -38.61 3.62
C SER A 667 -21.70 -38.25 3.05
N LEU A 668 -20.72 -39.16 3.18
CA LEU A 668 -19.34 -38.93 2.71
C LEU A 668 -19.26 -38.54 1.23
N LYS A 669 -20.21 -38.98 0.40
CA LYS A 669 -20.28 -38.66 -1.03
C LYS A 669 -20.82 -37.25 -1.32
N GLU A 670 -21.59 -36.67 -0.40
CA GLU A 670 -22.27 -35.37 -0.57
C GLU A 670 -21.52 -34.21 0.08
N ARG A 671 -20.66 -34.49 1.07
CA ARG A 671 -19.92 -33.48 1.86
C ARG A 671 -19.24 -32.39 1.03
N GLY A 672 -18.58 -32.76 -0.07
CA GLY A 672 -17.88 -31.78 -0.92
C GLY A 672 -18.84 -30.74 -1.51
N ARG A 673 -19.94 -31.22 -2.14
CA ARG A 673 -20.94 -30.35 -2.77
C ARG A 673 -21.71 -29.52 -1.75
N THR A 674 -22.07 -30.12 -0.61
CA THR A 674 -22.80 -29.41 0.46
C THR A 674 -21.95 -28.29 1.07
N ALA A 675 -20.67 -28.55 1.36
CA ALA A 675 -19.77 -27.53 1.90
C ALA A 675 -19.57 -26.36 0.94
N GLU A 676 -19.33 -26.64 -0.35
CA GLU A 676 -19.18 -25.59 -1.38
C GLU A 676 -20.44 -24.73 -1.52
N ARG A 677 -21.63 -25.34 -1.49
CA ARG A 677 -22.90 -24.62 -1.54
C ARG A 677 -23.10 -23.69 -0.35
N ILE A 678 -22.84 -24.17 0.87
CA ILE A 678 -22.97 -23.36 2.09
C ILE A 678 -21.96 -22.23 2.11
N ILE A 679 -20.71 -22.48 1.68
CA ILE A 679 -19.68 -21.44 1.55
C ILE A 679 -20.15 -20.36 0.57
N SER A 680 -20.67 -20.75 -0.60
CA SER A 680 -21.20 -19.79 -1.58
C SER A 680 -22.31 -18.93 -0.98
N LYS A 681 -23.30 -19.54 -0.33
CA LYS A 681 -24.41 -18.81 0.33
C LYS A 681 -23.90 -17.89 1.45
N MET A 682 -22.90 -18.32 2.21
CA MET A 682 -22.27 -17.51 3.26
C MET A 682 -21.57 -16.27 2.68
N LEU A 683 -20.81 -16.44 1.58
CA LEU A 683 -20.15 -15.33 0.90
C LEU A 683 -21.15 -14.34 0.30
N THR A 684 -22.23 -14.83 -0.31
CA THR A 684 -23.35 -13.97 -0.77
C THR A 684 -23.97 -13.20 0.39
N PHE A 685 -24.21 -13.85 1.53
CA PHE A 685 -24.74 -13.15 2.72
C PHE A 685 -23.82 -12.02 3.20
N ILE A 686 -22.51 -12.25 3.21
CA ILE A 686 -21.51 -11.24 3.61
C ILE A 686 -21.53 -10.06 2.64
N ASP A 687 -21.55 -10.34 1.35
CA ASP A 687 -21.62 -9.32 0.30
C ASP A 687 -22.87 -8.44 0.43
N THR A 688 -24.04 -9.06 0.63
CA THR A 688 -25.30 -8.33 0.79
C THR A 688 -25.36 -7.51 2.08
N PHE A 689 -25.07 -8.10 3.24
CA PHE A 689 -25.42 -7.50 4.54
C PHE A 689 -24.26 -6.85 5.29
N ILE A 690 -23.01 -7.14 4.94
CA ILE A 690 -21.84 -6.76 5.75
C ILE A 690 -20.90 -5.84 4.96
N SER A 691 -20.58 -6.19 3.72
CA SER A 691 -19.72 -5.39 2.84
C SER A 691 -20.36 -4.03 2.56
N GLY A 692 -19.67 -2.94 2.89
CA GLY A 692 -20.09 -1.57 2.56
C GLY A 692 -21.26 -0.98 3.35
N VAL A 693 -21.80 -1.67 4.37
CA VAL A 693 -22.90 -1.15 5.23
C VAL A 693 -22.46 -0.86 6.66
N SER A 694 -21.33 -1.40 7.08
CA SER A 694 -20.80 -1.16 8.41
C SER A 694 -20.19 0.24 8.50
N GLY A 695 -20.94 1.18 9.06
CA GLY A 695 -20.41 2.44 9.57
C GLY A 695 -19.48 2.16 10.75
N LYS A 696 -18.18 2.01 10.48
CA LYS A 696 -17.10 2.11 11.47
C LYS A 696 -15.84 2.73 10.88
#